data_AF-A0A511YNR6-F1
#
_entry.id   AF-A0A511YNR6-F1
#
_cell.length_a   1.000
_cell.length_b   1.000
_cell.length_c   1.000
_cell.angle_alpha   90.00
_cell.angle_beta   90.00
_cell.angle_gamma   90.00
#
_symmetry.space_group_name_H-M   'P 1'
#
loop_
_entity.id
_entity.type
_entity.pdbx_description
1 polymer ?
#
loop_
_entity_poly.entity_id
_entity_poly.type
_entity_poly.pdbx_seq_one_letter_code
_entity_poly.pdbx_strand_id
1 'polypeptide(L)'
;MEIVGNPLHDQRRTIILQAFQDLSDFINTPLKTTGNKVKFWIRSPAAVGLASGKGSSASAYYSFPTFSAGMSNQNIDFGGILDNEIWKTIHTGVDSYANTILPLINTNSTGNFYHGWASFNFSGTVSWNLDYNKYNAATSYPSNALDFYSTIIHEVTHALGFVSFMKDNNTSTFYNNPGNYFTRYDKNLKTGSDLPLIINVPATAGQMYRFIYNPAITGTVLFPGCTSFPPVYNGNSGSYNCSTSMKYAGSVTVPVYTPACFEYGGSLSHFEDACYNGNSNDQYFMMSDRASNVFAKRTLTNEERQVLCDIGYSLQGTFGSPGNFTYKNYGAASCAGIPVGGVNDGFSGGAYTFQGNAGTDITVNGILSNDYTAGSPSDLRFEFVQDLYDPDAVISVISNTSFTLKSYVPGVHLLRYVPFDQVTGQRGNITYIYANVFNTCTGSMQPNLVRNGDFEEHTYAPTGTSQIYKSCGWQSPAYFPSPDYFNTDATNMQVLIPSNLFGYQTDKIPGHHAYGGMLIDANRPNVLENIYSESLKTELITALLPNTQYQLSFDVSKAYNYQFNAIKFQAFISDTDLNLTTAGIIPASYITPDQVFLTNPAFTGNSSITTWETITFTFTTGNNPNLKYLYLGGLNNVQVQNFNGPGVYYFIDNVSLIPFSPELGLSETEAEDNEVDIFPNPAHSVVNIRNRKSGIKSVEIYDMAGRVLRSVKVDKKDIQINISDFQAAAYQIKVITDKGSRVKKIIKN
;
A
#
# COMPACT_ATOMS: atom_id res chain seq x y z
N MET A 1 31.75 15.12 13.82
CA MET A 1 31.46 16.54 13.52
C MET A 1 30.40 17.10 14.47
N GLU A 2 30.37 16.62 15.70
CA GLU A 2 29.17 16.74 16.56
C GLU A 2 29.33 17.85 17.61
N ILE A 3 30.58 18.18 17.95
CA ILE A 3 30.90 19.21 18.94
C ILE A 3 31.05 20.55 18.21
N VAL A 4 30.18 21.51 18.53
CA VAL A 4 30.25 22.91 18.07
C VAL A 4 31.33 23.64 18.87
N GLY A 5 32.14 24.48 18.21
CA GLY A 5 33.25 25.20 18.83
C GLY A 5 34.56 24.41 18.93
N ASN A 6 34.57 23.12 18.51
CA ASN A 6 35.81 22.39 18.32
C ASN A 6 36.41 22.75 16.94
N PRO A 7 37.63 23.33 16.86
CA PRO A 7 38.18 23.85 15.61
C PRO A 7 38.24 22.84 14.47
N LEU A 8 38.61 21.60 14.76
CA LEU A 8 38.69 20.53 13.75
C LEU A 8 37.31 20.12 13.24
N HIS A 9 36.30 20.08 14.12
CA HIS A 9 34.93 19.78 13.72
C HIS A 9 34.29 20.95 12.94
N ASP A 10 34.58 22.19 13.34
CA ASP A 10 34.15 23.39 12.62
C ASP A 10 34.76 23.45 11.21
N GLN A 11 36.04 23.11 11.08
CA GLN A 11 36.70 23.02 9.77
C GLN A 11 36.04 21.98 8.87
N ARG A 12 35.75 20.78 9.38
CA ARG A 12 35.03 19.74 8.62
C ARG A 12 33.64 20.22 8.16
N ARG A 13 32.88 20.85 9.06
CA ARG A 13 31.57 21.43 8.71
C ARG A 13 31.70 22.51 7.63
N THR A 14 32.72 23.36 7.74
CA THR A 14 32.98 24.43 6.75
C THR A 14 33.26 23.85 5.36
N ILE A 15 34.07 22.80 5.27
CA ILE A 15 34.38 22.14 3.99
C ILE A 15 33.13 21.49 3.39
N ILE A 16 32.30 20.83 4.20
CA ILE A 16 31.01 20.29 3.77
C ILE A 16 30.12 21.41 3.23
N LEU A 17 29.93 22.49 4.01
CA LEU A 17 29.11 23.62 3.60
C LEU A 17 29.60 24.22 2.29
N GLN A 18 30.92 24.38 2.12
CA GLN A 18 31.50 24.88 0.88
C GLN A 18 31.24 23.94 -0.31
N ALA A 19 31.39 22.63 -0.14
CA ALA A 19 31.12 21.66 -1.21
C ALA A 19 29.66 21.67 -1.65
N PHE A 20 28.73 21.71 -0.68
CA PHE A 20 27.30 21.83 -0.98
C PHE A 20 26.93 23.19 -1.59
N GLN A 21 27.60 24.28 -1.18
CA GLN A 21 27.42 25.60 -1.78
C GLN A 21 27.89 25.60 -3.24
N ASP A 22 29.08 25.08 -3.52
CA ASP A 22 29.63 25.01 -4.89
C ASP A 22 28.71 24.16 -5.80
N LEU A 23 28.18 23.03 -5.32
CA LEU A 23 27.19 22.22 -6.05
C LEU A 23 25.86 22.97 -6.26
N SER A 24 25.35 23.66 -5.23
CA SER A 24 24.12 24.44 -5.32
C SER A 24 24.23 25.60 -6.31
N ASP A 25 25.40 26.24 -6.40
CA ASP A 25 25.64 27.32 -7.34
C ASP A 25 25.79 26.79 -8.76
N PHE A 26 26.42 25.62 -8.91
CA PHE A 26 26.59 24.93 -10.18
C PHE A 26 25.29 24.45 -10.82
N ILE A 27 24.32 24.01 -10.01
CA ILE A 27 23.02 23.52 -10.49
C ILE A 27 22.07 24.70 -10.72
N ASN A 28 21.49 24.79 -11.91
CA ASN A 28 20.36 25.66 -12.19
C ASN A 28 19.08 24.94 -11.76
N THR A 29 18.34 25.57 -10.85
CA THR A 29 17.14 24.95 -10.26
C THR A 29 16.13 26.02 -9.85
N PRO A 30 14.81 25.75 -10.00
CA PRO A 30 13.75 26.58 -9.44
C PRO A 30 13.81 26.72 -7.91
N LEU A 31 14.53 25.86 -7.18
CA LEU A 31 14.70 25.97 -5.73
C LEU A 31 15.31 27.32 -5.29
N LYS A 32 16.13 27.94 -6.15
CA LYS A 32 16.73 29.26 -5.89
C LYS A 32 15.67 30.36 -5.72
N THR A 33 14.48 30.18 -6.30
CA THR A 33 13.37 31.13 -6.21
C THR A 33 12.26 30.68 -5.26
N THR A 34 12.02 29.37 -5.10
CA THR A 34 10.93 28.88 -4.23
C THR A 34 11.28 28.92 -2.74
N GLY A 35 12.56 28.91 -2.38
CA GLY A 35 13.03 28.86 -1.00
C GLY A 35 13.00 27.45 -0.38
N ASN A 36 12.50 26.45 -1.10
CA ASN A 36 12.60 25.05 -0.75
C ASN A 36 14.06 24.58 -0.79
N LYS A 37 14.38 23.50 -0.07
CA LYS A 37 15.76 22.99 0.07
C LYS A 37 15.81 21.47 0.02
N VAL A 38 16.85 20.96 -0.63
CA VAL A 38 17.27 19.57 -0.46
C VAL A 38 17.91 19.41 0.91
N LYS A 39 17.34 18.51 1.72
CA LYS A 39 17.83 18.15 3.05
C LYS A 39 18.73 16.93 2.97
N PHE A 40 19.97 17.05 3.46
CA PHE A 40 20.94 15.96 3.50
C PHE A 40 21.22 15.50 4.92
N TRP A 41 21.18 14.19 5.15
CA TRP A 41 21.52 13.60 6.44
C TRP A 41 22.99 13.20 6.49
N ILE A 42 23.78 13.90 7.31
CA ILE A 42 25.23 13.62 7.42
C ILE A 42 25.53 12.90 8.73
N ARG A 43 26.10 11.70 8.64
CA ARG A 43 26.33 10.81 9.81
C ARG A 43 27.62 10.00 9.70
N SER A 44 27.93 9.21 10.74
CA SER A 44 29.01 8.24 10.72
C SER A 44 28.60 6.97 9.96
N PRO A 45 29.56 6.15 9.47
CA PRO A 45 29.24 4.91 8.77
C PRO A 45 28.30 3.98 9.55
N ALA A 46 28.57 3.78 10.84
CA ALA A 46 27.74 2.93 11.70
C ALA A 46 26.29 3.44 11.82
N ALA A 47 26.09 4.75 11.87
CA ALA A 47 24.76 5.36 12.01
C ALA A 47 23.88 5.23 10.75
N VAL A 48 24.46 4.90 9.60
CA VAL A 48 23.75 4.58 8.34
C VAL A 48 23.83 3.10 7.98
N GLY A 49 24.18 2.23 8.94
CA GLY A 49 24.22 0.78 8.75
C GLY A 49 25.43 0.25 7.98
N LEU A 50 26.47 1.05 7.80
CA LEU A 50 27.72 0.64 7.13
C LEU A 50 28.75 0.13 8.16
N ALA A 51 29.68 -0.70 7.70
CA ALA A 51 30.80 -1.16 8.53
C ALA A 51 31.62 0.03 9.06
N SER A 52 32.07 -0.05 10.32
CA SER A 52 32.79 1.04 11.01
C SER A 52 34.08 1.48 10.32
N GLY A 53 34.70 0.59 9.52
CA GLY A 53 35.89 0.87 8.72
C GLY A 53 35.64 1.50 7.35
N LYS A 54 34.37 1.59 6.88
CA LYS A 54 34.08 2.19 5.57
C LYS A 54 34.45 3.67 5.58
N GLY A 55 35.18 4.14 4.57
CA GLY A 55 35.76 5.49 4.55
C GLY A 55 34.72 6.59 4.32
N SER A 56 33.96 6.45 3.24
CA SER A 56 32.84 7.33 2.89
C SER A 56 31.78 6.58 2.09
N SER A 57 30.59 7.15 2.01
CA SER A 57 29.49 6.69 1.17
C SER A 57 28.42 7.78 1.14
N ALA A 58 27.74 7.99 0.02
CA ALA A 58 26.49 8.73 -0.01
C ALA A 58 25.47 8.07 -0.94
N SER A 59 24.20 8.40 -0.72
CA SER A 59 23.11 8.00 -1.59
C SER A 59 21.92 8.93 -1.41
N ALA A 60 20.99 8.87 -2.36
CA ALA A 60 19.69 9.50 -2.22
C ALA A 60 18.70 8.55 -1.54
N TYR A 61 17.62 9.10 -1.01
CA TYR A 61 16.41 8.33 -0.72
C TYR A 61 15.59 8.16 -2.00
N TYR A 62 14.81 7.09 -2.03
CA TYR A 62 13.95 6.73 -3.14
C TYR A 62 12.58 6.40 -2.57
N SER A 63 11.55 7.10 -3.06
CA SER A 63 10.16 6.76 -2.77
C SER A 63 9.50 6.22 -4.02
N PHE A 64 9.07 4.97 -3.92
CA PHE A 64 8.29 4.26 -4.94
C PHE A 64 7.36 3.26 -4.25
N PRO A 65 6.23 2.91 -4.87
CA PRO A 65 5.29 1.94 -4.33
C PRO A 65 5.97 0.59 -4.17
N THR A 66 5.72 -0.10 -3.06
CA THR A 66 6.05 -1.50 -2.86
C THR A 66 4.77 -2.24 -2.56
N PHE A 67 4.52 -3.36 -3.22
CA PHE A 67 3.43 -4.25 -2.85
C PHE A 67 3.66 -4.95 -1.53
N SER A 68 2.58 -5.40 -0.92
CA SER A 68 2.68 -6.38 0.14
C SER A 68 3.04 -7.73 -0.44
N ALA A 69 3.74 -8.55 0.35
CA ALA A 69 3.85 -9.97 0.07
C ALA A 69 2.47 -10.67 -0.05
N GLY A 70 1.37 -10.02 0.37
CA GLY A 70 -0.01 -10.46 0.21
C GLY A 70 -0.68 -10.10 -1.12
N MET A 71 -0.16 -9.12 -1.88
CA MET A 71 -0.48 -8.94 -3.30
C MET A 71 0.55 -9.64 -4.20
N SER A 72 1.18 -10.70 -3.67
CA SER A 72 2.14 -11.47 -4.45
C SER A 72 1.45 -12.09 -5.66
N ASN A 73 2.00 -11.76 -6.84
CA ASN A 73 1.72 -12.41 -8.12
C ASN A 73 0.33 -12.20 -8.74
N GLN A 74 -0.09 -10.94 -8.93
CA GLN A 74 -1.00 -10.64 -10.07
C GLN A 74 -0.28 -10.73 -11.44
N ASN A 75 0.96 -11.25 -11.51
CA ASN A 75 1.84 -11.26 -12.71
C ASN A 75 2.14 -9.87 -13.31
N ILE A 76 1.96 -8.80 -12.55
CA ILE A 76 2.22 -7.43 -13.00
C ILE A 76 3.61 -7.00 -12.51
N ASP A 77 4.58 -6.96 -13.42
CA ASP A 77 5.94 -6.48 -13.16
C ASP A 77 6.00 -4.97 -13.43
N PHE A 78 5.97 -4.17 -12.36
CA PHE A 78 6.04 -2.71 -12.44
C PHE A 78 7.50 -2.27 -12.34
N GLY A 79 8.12 -2.08 -13.50
CA GLY A 79 9.46 -1.50 -13.60
C GLY A 79 9.44 -0.05 -14.03
N GLY A 80 10.62 0.47 -14.35
CA GLY A 80 10.77 1.80 -14.93
C GLY A 80 12.13 2.43 -14.67
N ILE A 81 12.18 3.73 -14.90
CA ILE A 81 13.31 4.58 -14.52
C ILE A 81 12.92 5.30 -13.24
N LEU A 82 13.66 5.02 -12.17
CA LEU A 82 13.37 5.54 -10.85
C LEU A 82 14.24 6.76 -10.56
N ASP A 83 13.56 7.88 -10.36
CA ASP A 83 14.19 9.12 -9.91
C ASP A 83 14.19 9.20 -8.39
N ASN A 84 15.27 9.76 -7.86
CA ASN A 84 15.45 9.90 -6.42
C ASN A 84 14.85 11.21 -5.89
N GLU A 85 14.70 11.30 -4.57
CA GLU A 85 14.05 12.44 -3.91
C GLU A 85 14.85 13.76 -4.07
N ILE A 86 16.18 13.70 -4.25
CA ILE A 86 16.99 14.88 -4.58
C ILE A 86 16.68 15.37 -5.99
N TRP A 87 16.67 14.46 -6.97
CA TRP A 87 16.37 14.77 -8.37
C TRP A 87 14.99 15.41 -8.47
N LYS A 88 13.95 14.77 -7.93
CA LYS A 88 12.58 15.29 -7.95
C LYS A 88 12.52 16.71 -7.38
N THR A 89 13.12 16.93 -6.21
CA THR A 89 13.09 18.23 -5.52
C THR A 89 13.83 19.33 -6.29
N ILE A 90 15.00 19.01 -6.86
CA ILE A 90 15.80 19.96 -7.65
C ILE A 90 15.07 20.33 -8.95
N HIS A 91 14.43 19.37 -9.61
CA HIS A 91 13.81 19.59 -10.91
C HIS A 91 12.46 20.28 -10.80
N THR A 92 11.63 19.92 -9.83
CA THR A 92 10.30 20.52 -9.66
C THR A 92 10.31 21.84 -8.88
N GLY A 93 11.32 22.06 -8.04
CA GLY A 93 11.35 23.18 -7.10
C GLY A 93 10.43 23.00 -5.89
N VAL A 94 9.79 21.83 -5.77
CA VAL A 94 8.86 21.41 -4.71
C VAL A 94 9.50 20.28 -3.92
N ASP A 95 9.33 20.25 -2.59
CA ASP A 95 9.78 19.12 -1.76
C ASP A 95 9.13 17.81 -2.26
N SER A 96 9.94 16.80 -2.56
CA SER A 96 9.45 15.58 -3.25
C SER A 96 8.49 14.72 -2.42
N TYR A 97 8.37 14.99 -1.13
CA TYR A 97 7.38 14.38 -0.24
C TYR A 97 6.03 15.12 -0.24
N ALA A 98 5.89 16.23 -0.98
CA ALA A 98 4.62 16.92 -1.15
C ALA A 98 3.54 15.96 -1.68
N ASN A 99 2.31 16.13 -1.17
CA ASN A 99 1.12 15.37 -1.56
C ASN A 99 1.27 13.83 -1.45
N THR A 100 2.17 13.33 -0.60
CA THR A 100 2.29 11.90 -0.30
C THR A 100 1.41 11.49 0.89
N ILE A 101 0.93 10.24 0.87
CA ILE A 101 0.11 9.65 1.95
C ILE A 101 0.90 8.55 2.68
N LEU A 102 0.51 8.24 3.93
CA LEU A 102 0.88 7.04 4.71
C LEU A 102 1.12 5.78 3.83
N PRO A 103 2.12 4.94 4.14
CA PRO A 103 2.81 4.79 5.43
C PRO A 103 4.03 5.70 5.63
N LEU A 104 4.24 6.74 4.82
CA LEU A 104 5.34 7.68 5.07
C LEU A 104 5.23 8.43 6.41
N ILE A 105 4.07 8.48 7.08
CA ILE A 105 3.90 9.08 8.41
C ILE A 105 3.76 7.99 9.49
N ASN A 106 4.83 7.26 9.81
CA ASN A 106 4.97 6.80 11.19
C ASN A 106 5.79 7.84 11.94
N THR A 107 5.37 8.17 13.17
CA THR A 107 5.86 9.24 14.05
C THR A 107 5.20 10.60 13.87
N ASN A 108 4.77 11.15 15.01
CA ASN A 108 4.15 12.45 15.23
C ASN A 108 5.08 13.64 14.94
N SER A 109 5.81 13.65 13.82
CA SER A 109 6.64 14.78 13.41
C SER A 109 6.33 15.19 11.97
N THR A 110 5.60 16.30 11.82
CA THR A 110 5.14 16.86 10.54
C THR A 110 6.26 17.59 9.76
N GLY A 111 7.52 17.21 9.96
CA GLY A 111 8.61 17.72 9.14
C GLY A 111 9.97 17.24 9.62
N ASN A 112 10.55 16.24 8.96
CA ASN A 112 11.99 15.94 8.93
C ASN A 112 12.38 14.76 7.99
N PHE A 113 11.76 14.64 6.80
CA PHE A 113 12.33 13.73 5.79
C PHE A 113 13.58 14.35 5.16
N TYR A 114 14.59 13.52 5.00
CA TYR A 114 15.81 13.86 4.26
C TYR A 114 15.65 13.33 2.84
N HIS A 115 16.26 14.01 1.87
CA HIS A 115 16.21 13.63 0.46
C HIS A 115 17.40 12.74 0.07
N GLY A 116 18.50 12.85 0.82
CA GLY A 116 19.64 11.95 0.72
C GLY A 116 20.47 11.95 1.99
N TRP A 117 21.51 11.14 1.99
CA TRP A 117 22.43 10.98 3.11
C TRP A 117 23.87 10.86 2.62
N ALA A 118 24.80 11.28 3.47
CA ALA A 118 26.23 11.11 3.27
C ALA A 118 26.89 10.67 4.59
N SER A 119 27.93 9.87 4.48
CA SER A 119 28.68 9.35 5.59
C SER A 119 30.17 9.53 5.37
N PHE A 120 30.87 9.99 6.40
CA PHE A 120 32.31 10.20 6.40
C PHE A 120 32.93 9.68 7.68
N ASN A 121 34.01 8.91 7.57
CA ASN A 121 34.66 8.27 8.69
C ASN A 121 35.72 9.16 9.33
N PHE A 122 35.40 9.71 10.50
CA PHE A 122 36.33 10.52 11.29
C PHE A 122 36.90 9.78 12.52
N SER A 123 36.72 8.46 12.61
CA SER A 123 37.18 7.66 13.76
C SER A 123 38.69 7.40 13.79
N GLY A 124 39.44 7.91 12.79
CA GLY A 124 40.90 7.82 12.70
C GLY A 124 41.41 6.74 11.73
N THR A 125 40.53 5.99 11.09
CA THR A 125 40.87 4.99 10.05
C THR A 125 41.16 5.61 8.67
N VAL A 126 40.68 6.83 8.43
CA VAL A 126 40.94 7.60 7.20
C VAL A 126 41.72 8.86 7.56
N SER A 127 42.83 9.06 6.85
CA SER A 127 43.62 10.29 6.92
C SER A 127 43.02 11.33 5.96
N TRP A 128 42.51 12.44 6.50
CA TRP A 128 41.86 13.50 5.73
C TRP A 128 42.77 14.71 5.56
N ASN A 129 42.93 15.18 4.33
CA ASN A 129 43.40 16.52 4.04
C ASN A 129 42.23 17.50 4.16
N LEU A 130 42.35 18.46 5.08
CA LEU A 130 41.33 19.48 5.38
C LEU A 130 41.76 20.89 4.96
N ASP A 131 42.91 21.03 4.27
CA ASP A 131 43.47 22.32 3.88
C ASP A 131 43.32 22.56 2.37
N TYR A 132 42.58 23.62 2.01
CA TYR A 132 42.43 24.00 0.61
C TYR A 132 43.77 24.37 -0.05
N ASN A 133 44.75 24.88 0.70
CA ASN A 133 46.04 25.26 0.10
C ASN A 133 46.89 24.05 -0.28
N LYS A 134 46.69 22.88 0.34
CA LYS A 134 47.46 21.65 0.07
C LYS A 134 46.67 20.75 -0.86
N TYR A 135 46.62 21.05 -2.15
CA TYR A 135 45.77 20.31 -3.11
C TYR A 135 46.54 19.50 -4.16
N ASN A 136 47.83 19.76 -4.35
CA ASN A 136 48.70 18.97 -5.24
C ASN A 136 50.15 18.93 -4.76
N ALA A 137 50.99 18.15 -5.43
CA ALA A 137 52.41 17.99 -5.08
C ALA A 137 53.17 19.33 -4.98
N ALA A 138 52.88 20.31 -5.84
CA ALA A 138 53.52 21.63 -5.80
C ALA A 138 53.18 22.42 -4.53
N THR A 139 52.06 22.10 -3.88
CA THR A 139 51.61 22.72 -2.63
C THR A 139 51.93 21.91 -1.36
N SER A 140 52.83 20.90 -1.47
CA SER A 140 53.14 19.99 -0.36
C SER A 140 51.94 19.16 0.11
N TYR A 141 51.19 18.58 -0.84
CA TYR A 141 50.08 17.67 -0.55
C TYR A 141 50.55 16.51 0.36
N PRO A 142 49.85 16.23 1.48
CA PRO A 142 50.23 15.16 2.40
C PRO A 142 50.11 13.78 1.75
N SER A 143 51.15 12.96 1.86
CA SER A 143 51.10 11.57 1.40
C SER A 143 50.10 10.76 2.23
N ASN A 144 49.42 9.81 1.57
CA ASN A 144 48.45 8.91 2.19
C ASN A 144 47.25 9.62 2.85
N ALA A 145 46.90 10.83 2.41
CA ALA A 145 45.71 11.55 2.87
C ALA A 145 44.74 11.79 1.70
N LEU A 146 43.46 11.59 1.95
CA LEU A 146 42.38 11.87 1.00
C LEU A 146 41.89 13.31 1.17
N ASP A 147 41.72 14.02 0.06
CA ASP A 147 41.17 15.37 0.08
C ASP A 147 39.68 15.33 0.44
N PHE A 148 39.35 15.86 1.61
CA PHE A 148 38.01 15.72 2.16
C PHE A 148 36.95 16.41 1.28
N TYR A 149 37.28 17.57 0.70
CA TYR A 149 36.40 18.25 -0.25
C TYR A 149 36.13 17.40 -1.49
N SER A 150 37.17 16.85 -2.12
CA SER A 150 37.04 15.99 -3.30
C SER A 150 36.17 14.78 -3.00
N THR A 151 36.35 14.15 -1.84
CA THR A 151 35.50 13.02 -1.42
C THR A 151 34.04 13.44 -1.23
N ILE A 152 33.74 14.62 -0.70
CA ILE A 152 32.34 15.08 -0.61
C ILE A 152 31.73 15.24 -2.00
N ILE A 153 32.45 15.87 -2.94
CA ILE A 153 31.94 16.05 -4.32
C ILE A 153 31.70 14.69 -4.98
N HIS A 154 32.65 13.75 -4.88
CA HIS A 154 32.50 12.39 -5.40
C HIS A 154 31.25 11.70 -4.84
N GLU A 155 31.11 11.63 -3.52
CA GLU A 155 30.01 10.93 -2.87
C GLU A 155 28.66 11.57 -3.18
N VAL A 156 28.57 12.91 -3.08
CA VAL A 156 27.32 13.61 -3.39
C VAL A 156 26.95 13.48 -4.87
N THR A 157 27.92 13.30 -5.78
CA THR A 157 27.64 13.03 -7.20
C THR A 157 26.94 11.69 -7.41
N HIS A 158 27.27 10.64 -6.62
CA HIS A 158 26.46 9.41 -6.60
C HIS A 158 25.03 9.69 -6.13
N ALA A 159 24.85 10.49 -5.07
CA ALA A 159 23.52 10.85 -4.58
C ALA A 159 22.72 11.70 -5.59
N LEU A 160 23.38 12.46 -6.46
CA LEU A 160 22.73 13.14 -7.60
C LEU A 160 22.26 12.14 -8.67
N GLY A 161 22.68 10.88 -8.64
CA GLY A 161 22.21 9.83 -9.56
C GLY A 161 23.25 9.36 -10.57
N PHE A 162 24.51 9.75 -10.42
CA PHE A 162 25.64 9.10 -11.12
C PHE A 162 25.89 7.73 -10.47
N VAL A 163 25.00 6.77 -10.71
CA VAL A 163 25.05 5.44 -10.10
C VAL A 163 24.26 4.46 -10.94
N SER A 164 24.79 3.24 -11.06
CA SER A 164 24.09 2.11 -11.68
C SER A 164 23.38 1.27 -10.63
N PHE A 165 22.14 0.86 -10.91
CA PHE A 165 21.42 -0.11 -10.08
C PHE A 165 21.58 -1.55 -10.54
N MET A 166 22.27 -1.79 -11.66
CA MET A 166 22.55 -3.13 -12.13
C MET A 166 23.29 -3.96 -11.08
N LYS A 167 22.88 -5.22 -10.93
CA LYS A 167 23.56 -6.24 -10.12
C LYS A 167 24.18 -7.32 -11.00
N ASP A 168 25.05 -8.11 -10.40
CA ASP A 168 25.74 -9.26 -10.99
C ASP A 168 24.81 -10.34 -11.56
N ASN A 169 23.57 -10.42 -11.09
CA ASN A 169 22.57 -11.39 -11.52
C ASN A 169 21.59 -10.84 -12.58
N ASN A 170 21.96 -9.78 -13.31
CA ASN A 170 21.15 -9.12 -14.34
C ASN A 170 19.86 -8.44 -13.82
N THR A 171 19.71 -8.27 -12.49
CA THR A 171 18.56 -7.59 -11.90
C THR A 171 18.95 -6.19 -11.41
N SER A 172 17.95 -5.39 -11.07
CA SER A 172 18.20 -4.15 -10.34
C SER A 172 18.47 -4.38 -8.84
N THR A 173 19.05 -3.39 -8.18
CA THR A 173 19.09 -3.22 -6.72
C THR A 173 17.69 -3.22 -6.10
N PHE A 174 16.69 -2.66 -6.79
CA PHE A 174 15.29 -2.65 -6.37
C PHE A 174 14.46 -3.74 -7.06
N TYR A 175 15.00 -4.95 -7.15
CA TYR A 175 14.33 -6.11 -7.74
C TYR A 175 13.33 -6.78 -6.77
N ASN A 176 12.24 -7.35 -7.31
CA ASN A 176 11.24 -8.14 -6.60
C ASN A 176 10.48 -7.43 -5.48
N ASN A 177 9.89 -6.27 -5.80
CA ASN A 177 8.63 -5.74 -5.24
C ASN A 177 8.60 -4.20 -5.43
N PRO A 178 7.95 -3.64 -6.47
CA PRO A 178 6.95 -4.21 -7.39
C PRO A 178 7.47 -4.56 -8.81
N GLY A 179 8.77 -4.43 -9.09
CA GLY A 179 9.38 -4.78 -10.39
C GLY A 179 10.78 -4.18 -10.57
N ASN A 180 11.37 -4.29 -11.76
CA ASN A 180 12.74 -3.80 -12.01
C ASN A 180 12.83 -2.28 -12.23
N TYR A 181 13.43 -1.55 -11.29
CA TYR A 181 13.71 -0.11 -11.42
C TYR A 181 15.18 0.19 -11.67
N PHE A 182 15.49 0.89 -12.75
CA PHE A 182 16.86 1.31 -13.10
C PHE A 182 17.01 2.82 -12.96
N THR A 183 18.25 3.32 -12.97
CA THR A 183 18.49 4.77 -12.91
C THR A 183 18.45 5.39 -14.31
N ARG A 184 18.35 6.73 -14.39
CA ARG A 184 18.55 7.45 -15.67
C ARG A 184 19.95 7.22 -16.23
N TYR A 185 20.93 6.99 -15.35
CA TYR A 185 22.30 6.67 -15.73
C TYR A 185 22.37 5.31 -16.46
N ASP A 186 21.66 4.29 -15.96
CA ASP A 186 21.62 2.95 -16.58
C ASP A 186 21.14 2.95 -18.03
N LYS A 187 20.25 3.89 -18.42
CA LYS A 187 19.76 4.01 -19.81
C LYS A 187 20.87 4.23 -20.83
N ASN A 188 21.98 4.83 -20.39
CA ASN A 188 23.10 5.19 -21.24
C ASN A 188 24.25 4.18 -21.13
N LEU A 189 24.11 3.12 -20.32
CA LEU A 189 25.12 2.07 -20.27
C LEU A 189 25.00 1.12 -21.46
N LYS A 190 26.15 0.80 -22.05
CA LYS A 190 26.28 -0.15 -23.15
C LYS A 190 27.44 -1.10 -22.93
N THR A 191 27.34 -2.28 -23.52
CA THR A 191 28.48 -3.19 -23.65
C THR A 191 29.58 -2.55 -24.52
N GLY A 192 30.79 -3.10 -24.47
CA GLY A 192 31.86 -2.69 -25.39
C GLY A 192 31.47 -2.83 -26.87
N SER A 193 30.55 -3.74 -27.19
CA SER A 193 29.95 -3.98 -28.52
C SER A 193 28.71 -3.15 -28.84
N ASP A 194 28.44 -2.06 -28.11
CA ASP A 194 27.34 -1.11 -28.35
C ASP A 194 25.91 -1.64 -28.11
N LEU A 195 25.76 -2.76 -27.40
CA LEU A 195 24.43 -3.21 -26.96
C LEU A 195 23.99 -2.44 -25.71
N PRO A 196 22.79 -1.82 -25.68
CA PRO A 196 22.24 -1.21 -24.48
C PRO A 196 22.13 -2.21 -23.34
N LEU A 197 22.55 -1.83 -22.13
CA LEU A 197 22.52 -2.71 -20.97
C LEU A 197 21.09 -3.03 -20.53
N ILE A 198 20.20 -2.05 -20.65
CA ILE A 198 18.76 -2.19 -20.40
C ILE A 198 17.96 -1.82 -21.64
N ILE A 199 16.80 -2.46 -21.81
CA ILE A 199 15.84 -2.16 -22.86
C ILE A 199 14.43 -2.09 -22.28
N ASN A 200 13.53 -1.42 -22.99
CA ASN A 200 12.12 -1.30 -22.62
C ASN A 200 11.28 -2.38 -23.34
N VAL A 201 10.54 -3.24 -22.61
CA VAL A 201 9.89 -4.46 -23.16
C VAL A 201 8.53 -4.81 -22.53
N PRO A 202 7.52 -5.16 -23.35
CA PRO A 202 7.08 -4.39 -24.51
C PRO A 202 6.40 -3.11 -24.03
N ALA A 203 6.65 -1.98 -24.70
CA ALA A 203 5.82 -0.80 -24.54
C ALA A 203 4.98 -0.65 -25.82
N THR A 204 3.74 -1.12 -25.79
CA THR A 204 2.76 -0.66 -26.78
C THR A 204 2.35 0.78 -26.44
N ALA A 205 1.86 1.55 -27.41
CA ALA A 205 1.41 2.92 -27.17
C ALA A 205 0.37 2.94 -26.04
N GLY A 206 0.67 3.64 -24.94
CA GLY A 206 -0.20 3.75 -23.76
C GLY A 206 0.20 2.91 -22.54
N GLN A 207 1.16 1.98 -22.64
CA GLN A 207 1.64 1.20 -21.49
C GLN A 207 2.93 1.77 -20.87
N MET A 208 2.98 1.87 -19.54
CA MET A 208 4.15 2.38 -18.80
C MET A 208 5.43 1.62 -19.14
N TYR A 209 6.55 2.36 -19.19
CA TYR A 209 7.86 1.79 -19.46
C TYR A 209 8.18 0.64 -18.52
N ARG A 210 8.57 -0.50 -19.08
CA ARG A 210 9.08 -1.65 -18.34
C ARG A 210 10.49 -1.94 -18.81
N PHE A 211 11.46 -1.39 -18.08
CA PHE A 211 12.87 -1.64 -18.33
C PHE A 211 13.28 -2.99 -17.76
N ILE A 212 14.03 -3.75 -18.55
CA ILE A 212 14.65 -5.01 -18.16
C ILE A 212 16.10 -5.03 -18.65
N TYR A 213 16.92 -5.91 -18.07
CA TYR A 213 18.24 -6.21 -18.63
C TYR A 213 18.10 -6.76 -20.06
N ASN A 214 18.99 -6.33 -20.96
CA ASN A 214 18.89 -6.66 -22.36
C ASN A 214 19.17 -8.15 -22.62
N PRO A 215 18.15 -8.94 -23.04
CA PRO A 215 18.29 -10.37 -23.26
C PRO A 215 19.18 -10.69 -24.48
N ALA A 216 19.50 -9.72 -25.34
CA ALA A 216 20.45 -9.90 -26.43
C ALA A 216 21.91 -9.94 -25.95
N ILE A 217 22.18 -9.55 -24.70
CA ILE A 217 23.53 -9.61 -24.13
C ILE A 217 23.80 -11.04 -23.66
N THR A 218 24.79 -11.68 -24.29
CA THR A 218 25.25 -13.03 -23.94
C THR A 218 26.61 -13.00 -23.26
N GLY A 219 26.85 -13.93 -22.32
CA GLY A 219 28.13 -14.07 -21.62
C GLY A 219 28.22 -13.24 -20.33
N THR A 220 29.42 -13.15 -19.77
CA THR A 220 29.69 -12.58 -18.44
C THR A 220 30.10 -11.11 -18.50
N VAL A 221 29.37 -10.26 -19.24
CA VAL A 221 29.81 -8.86 -19.48
C VAL A 221 29.88 -8.01 -18.21
N LEU A 222 29.07 -8.32 -17.20
CA LEU A 222 29.06 -7.62 -15.91
C LEU A 222 30.26 -8.01 -15.02
N PHE A 223 30.88 -9.17 -15.29
CA PHE A 223 31.98 -9.75 -14.52
C PHE A 223 32.90 -10.54 -15.48
N PRO A 224 33.57 -9.87 -16.43
CA PRO A 224 34.20 -10.48 -17.61
C PRO A 224 35.35 -11.46 -17.31
N GLY A 225 35.83 -11.55 -16.07
CA GLY A 225 36.95 -12.41 -15.70
C GLY A 225 36.78 -13.11 -14.35
N CYS A 226 35.57 -13.15 -13.79
CA CYS A 226 35.38 -13.68 -12.45
C CYS A 226 35.32 -15.22 -12.43
N THR A 227 36.06 -15.82 -11.51
CA THR A 227 36.04 -17.27 -11.28
C THR A 227 35.33 -17.66 -9.98
N SER A 228 34.94 -16.69 -9.14
CA SER A 228 34.23 -16.95 -7.88
C SER A 228 32.72 -17.12 -8.10
N PHE A 229 32.06 -17.83 -7.17
CA PHE A 229 30.60 -17.93 -7.11
C PHE A 229 30.11 -17.57 -5.70
N PRO A 230 29.23 -16.55 -5.52
CA PRO A 230 28.76 -15.62 -6.55
C PRO A 230 29.90 -14.81 -7.21
N PRO A 231 29.71 -14.26 -8.41
CA PRO A 231 30.77 -13.58 -9.18
C PRO A 231 31.04 -12.16 -8.66
N VAL A 232 31.21 -12.03 -7.34
CA VAL A 232 31.31 -10.77 -6.62
C VAL A 232 32.63 -10.71 -5.86
N TYR A 233 33.27 -9.55 -5.88
CA TYR A 233 34.39 -9.21 -5.01
C TYR A 233 33.95 -8.20 -3.95
N ASN A 234 34.17 -8.52 -2.68
CA ASN A 234 33.84 -7.62 -1.56
C ASN A 234 35.01 -6.70 -1.26
N GLY A 235 35.04 -5.56 -1.95
CA GLY A 235 36.08 -4.56 -1.84
C GLY A 235 36.15 -3.74 -3.12
N ASN A 236 37.27 -3.04 -3.31
CA ASN A 236 37.62 -2.44 -4.58
C ASN A 236 38.96 -3.04 -5.02
N SER A 237 38.98 -3.77 -6.15
CA SER A 237 40.21 -4.37 -6.69
C SER A 237 41.10 -3.35 -7.38
N GLY A 238 40.53 -2.26 -7.91
CA GLY A 238 41.22 -1.24 -8.72
C GLY A 238 41.80 -1.84 -10.00
N SER A 239 41.30 -3.00 -10.42
CA SER A 239 41.81 -3.74 -11.56
C SER A 239 40.92 -3.49 -12.76
N TYR A 240 41.53 -3.04 -13.85
CA TYR A 240 40.81 -2.69 -15.08
C TYR A 240 41.30 -3.50 -16.28
N ASN A 241 40.43 -3.65 -17.27
CA ASN A 241 40.78 -4.18 -18.57
C ASN A 241 39.99 -3.46 -19.66
N CYS A 242 40.67 -2.62 -20.42
CA CYS A 242 40.02 -1.78 -21.43
C CYS A 242 39.38 -2.58 -22.57
N SER A 243 39.82 -3.81 -22.83
CA SER A 243 39.24 -4.66 -23.87
C SER A 243 37.86 -5.23 -23.49
N THR A 244 37.56 -5.28 -22.19
CA THR A 244 36.30 -5.83 -21.65
C THR A 244 35.46 -4.78 -20.93
N SER A 245 35.95 -3.53 -20.86
CA SER A 245 35.24 -2.42 -20.23
C SER A 245 33.95 -2.11 -20.98
N MET A 246 32.86 -1.97 -20.23
CA MET A 246 31.63 -1.39 -20.74
C MET A 246 31.77 0.13 -20.85
N LYS A 247 30.74 0.80 -21.38
CA LYS A 247 30.79 2.24 -21.56
C LYS A 247 29.48 2.92 -21.20
N TYR A 248 29.61 4.13 -20.69
CA TYR A 248 28.55 5.12 -20.73
C TYR A 248 28.54 5.73 -22.13
N ALA A 249 27.36 5.85 -22.75
CA ALA A 249 27.18 6.33 -24.12
C ALA A 249 25.93 7.22 -24.21
N GLY A 250 26.04 8.42 -23.63
CA GLY A 250 25.07 9.51 -23.73
C GLY A 250 25.55 10.59 -24.70
N SER A 251 25.60 11.85 -24.26
CA SER A 251 26.24 12.95 -25.00
C SER A 251 27.77 12.82 -25.03
N VAL A 252 28.33 12.04 -24.10
CA VAL A 252 29.73 11.60 -24.09
C VAL A 252 29.80 10.08 -24.09
N THR A 253 30.91 9.55 -24.60
CA THR A 253 31.23 8.12 -24.53
C THR A 253 32.46 7.91 -23.67
N VAL A 254 32.31 7.25 -22.53
CA VAL A 254 33.37 7.05 -21.54
C VAL A 254 33.38 5.59 -21.06
N PRO A 255 34.54 4.92 -21.01
CA PRO A 255 34.67 3.61 -20.38
C PRO A 255 34.25 3.65 -18.92
N VAL A 256 33.47 2.65 -18.48
CA VAL A 256 33.07 2.50 -17.08
C VAL A 256 33.89 1.40 -16.41
N TYR A 257 34.16 1.59 -15.13
CA TYR A 257 34.86 0.63 -14.31
C TYR A 257 34.12 -0.71 -14.30
N THR A 258 34.73 -1.70 -14.95
CA THR A 258 34.18 -3.05 -15.17
C THR A 258 35.25 -4.07 -14.75
N PRO A 259 35.44 -4.28 -13.43
CA PRO A 259 36.44 -5.19 -12.89
C PRO A 259 36.14 -6.65 -13.25
N ALA A 260 37.11 -7.54 -13.04
CA ALA A 260 36.98 -8.96 -13.36
C ALA A 260 35.78 -9.61 -12.65
N CYS A 261 35.63 -9.36 -11.35
CA CYS A 261 34.47 -9.73 -10.53
C CYS A 261 33.63 -8.49 -10.22
N PHE A 262 32.32 -8.64 -10.11
CA PHE A 262 31.42 -7.52 -9.84
C PHE A 262 31.67 -6.95 -8.44
N GLU A 263 31.74 -5.63 -8.31
CA GLU A 263 32.01 -4.91 -7.06
C GLU A 263 30.81 -4.03 -6.73
N TYR A 264 30.07 -4.38 -5.67
CA TYR A 264 28.89 -3.60 -5.28
C TYR A 264 29.26 -2.17 -4.86
N GLY A 265 28.58 -1.20 -5.45
CA GLY A 265 28.88 0.22 -5.27
C GLY A 265 30.09 0.72 -6.06
N GLY A 266 30.81 -0.17 -6.76
CA GLY A 266 31.96 0.15 -7.60
C GLY A 266 31.65 -0.01 -9.09
N SER A 267 31.34 -1.24 -9.50
CA SER A 267 31.10 -1.59 -10.90
C SER A 267 30.04 -0.71 -11.54
N LEU A 268 30.34 -0.22 -12.75
CA LEU A 268 29.47 0.59 -13.62
C LEU A 268 29.15 1.99 -13.12
N SER A 269 29.31 2.26 -11.82
CA SER A 269 29.02 3.56 -11.21
C SER A 269 30.23 4.50 -11.21
N HIS A 270 31.36 4.04 -11.72
CA HIS A 270 32.59 4.81 -11.87
C HIS A 270 33.08 4.78 -13.31
N PHE A 271 33.83 5.80 -13.68
CA PHE A 271 34.59 5.86 -14.92
C PHE A 271 35.96 5.24 -14.76
N GLU A 272 36.48 4.73 -15.87
CA GLU A 272 37.78 4.07 -15.94
C GLU A 272 38.79 4.98 -16.65
N ASP A 273 39.61 5.67 -15.86
CA ASP A 273 40.59 6.66 -16.30
C ASP A 273 41.62 6.06 -17.26
N ALA A 274 42.16 4.88 -16.93
CA ALA A 274 43.26 4.28 -17.70
C ALA A 274 42.83 3.85 -19.10
N CYS A 275 41.53 3.65 -19.31
CA CYS A 275 40.95 3.31 -20.59
C CYS A 275 40.51 4.53 -21.41
N TYR A 276 40.69 5.75 -20.89
CA TYR A 276 40.24 6.98 -21.52
C TYR A 276 41.39 7.93 -21.84
N ASN A 277 41.59 8.23 -23.13
CA ASN A 277 42.50 9.26 -23.63
C ASN A 277 43.95 9.21 -23.08
N GLY A 278 44.45 8.02 -22.72
CA GLY A 278 45.82 7.83 -22.23
C GLY A 278 46.09 8.40 -20.83
N ASN A 279 45.03 8.62 -20.04
CA ASN A 279 45.18 9.05 -18.65
C ASN A 279 45.77 7.94 -17.78
N SER A 280 46.35 8.33 -16.63
CA SER A 280 46.76 7.38 -15.60
C SER A 280 45.57 6.94 -14.75
N ASN A 281 45.60 5.71 -14.25
CA ASN A 281 44.53 5.16 -13.41
C ASN A 281 44.26 6.05 -12.20
N ASP A 282 42.99 6.25 -11.85
CA ASP A 282 42.56 7.01 -10.68
C ASP A 282 43.03 8.48 -10.62
N GLN A 283 43.38 9.11 -11.74
CA GLN A 283 43.97 10.47 -11.73
C GLN A 283 43.16 11.56 -12.44
N TYR A 284 42.27 11.22 -13.35
CA TYR A 284 41.55 12.18 -14.18
C TYR A 284 40.11 12.43 -13.71
N PHE A 285 39.31 11.39 -13.57
CA PHE A 285 37.88 11.48 -13.25
C PHE A 285 37.64 11.68 -11.75
N MET A 286 36.75 12.60 -11.36
CA MET A 286 36.27 12.64 -9.97
C MET A 286 35.64 11.30 -9.59
N MET A 287 34.84 10.75 -10.49
CA MET A 287 34.09 9.51 -10.36
C MET A 287 34.93 8.29 -10.80
N SER A 288 36.23 8.29 -10.51
CA SER A 288 37.09 7.11 -10.63
C SER A 288 36.82 6.13 -9.49
N ASP A 289 37.15 4.85 -9.66
CA ASP A 289 36.84 3.83 -8.66
C ASP A 289 37.67 3.98 -7.37
N ARG A 290 38.83 4.63 -7.43
CA ARG A 290 39.60 5.05 -6.23
C ARG A 290 39.90 6.52 -6.18
N ALA A 291 40.00 7.03 -4.95
CA ALA A 291 40.45 8.38 -4.68
C ALA A 291 41.98 8.49 -4.77
N SER A 292 42.46 9.62 -5.31
CA SER A 292 43.89 9.96 -5.36
C SER A 292 44.41 10.31 -3.95
N ASN A 293 45.60 9.80 -3.62
CA ASN A 293 46.32 10.11 -2.38
C ASN A 293 47.55 11.03 -2.60
N VAL A 294 47.70 11.57 -3.80
CA VAL A 294 48.81 12.45 -4.20
C VAL A 294 48.36 13.86 -4.62
N PHE A 295 47.08 14.04 -4.95
CA PHE A 295 46.46 15.34 -5.21
C PHE A 295 44.93 15.26 -5.08
N ALA A 296 44.29 16.42 -5.04
CA ALA A 296 42.85 16.60 -4.95
C ALA A 296 42.23 16.82 -6.35
N LYS A 297 41.17 16.07 -6.67
CA LYS A 297 40.31 16.32 -7.84
C LYS A 297 39.16 17.19 -7.36
N ARG A 298 39.31 18.52 -7.31
CA ARG A 298 38.29 19.39 -6.67
C ARG A 298 37.13 19.78 -7.56
N THR A 299 37.02 19.22 -8.76
CA THR A 299 35.97 19.57 -9.73
C THR A 299 35.63 18.36 -10.58
N LEU A 300 34.37 18.25 -10.99
CA LEU A 300 33.96 17.28 -12.01
C LEU A 300 34.68 17.55 -13.34
N THR A 301 34.97 16.50 -14.11
CA THR A 301 35.44 16.61 -15.50
C THR A 301 34.36 17.14 -16.43
N ASN A 302 34.71 17.47 -17.67
CA ASN A 302 33.69 17.91 -18.63
C ASN A 302 32.73 16.75 -18.95
N GLU A 303 33.26 15.53 -19.03
CA GLU A 303 32.52 14.30 -19.22
C GLU A 303 31.52 14.06 -18.09
N GLU A 304 31.93 14.17 -16.83
CA GLU A 304 31.05 13.99 -15.67
C GLU A 304 29.96 15.06 -15.60
N ARG A 305 30.30 16.30 -15.98
CA ARG A 305 29.30 17.37 -16.15
C ARG A 305 28.27 16.97 -17.21
N GLN A 306 28.71 16.47 -18.38
CA GLN A 306 27.79 16.04 -19.43
C GLN A 306 26.91 14.86 -18.99
N VAL A 307 27.43 13.91 -18.22
CA VAL A 307 26.63 12.81 -17.65
C VAL A 307 25.52 13.35 -16.75
N LEU A 308 25.84 14.31 -15.86
CA LEU A 308 24.83 14.94 -15.03
C LEU A 308 23.77 15.68 -15.87
N CYS A 309 24.17 16.31 -16.98
CA CYS A 309 23.23 16.88 -17.95
C CYS A 309 22.34 15.81 -18.61
N ASP A 310 22.92 14.69 -19.04
CA ASP A 310 22.23 13.58 -19.69
C ASP A 310 21.19 12.91 -18.76
N ILE A 311 21.46 12.86 -17.46
CA ILE A 311 20.50 12.35 -16.45
C ILE A 311 19.54 13.42 -15.92
N GLY A 312 19.62 14.66 -16.44
CA GLY A 312 18.56 15.66 -16.32
C GLY A 312 18.95 16.99 -15.69
N TYR A 313 20.11 17.11 -15.02
CA TYR A 313 20.46 18.35 -14.35
C TYR A 313 20.76 19.48 -15.33
N SER A 314 20.27 20.68 -15.06
CA SER A 314 20.78 21.88 -15.72
C SER A 314 21.99 22.41 -14.94
N LEU A 315 23.14 22.51 -15.61
CA LEU A 315 24.42 22.87 -14.98
C LEU A 315 25.06 24.07 -15.64
N GLN A 316 25.63 24.96 -14.81
CA GLN A 316 26.37 26.14 -15.22
C GLN A 316 27.63 25.80 -16.05
N GLY A 317 28.16 26.81 -16.74
CA GLY A 317 29.45 26.73 -17.45
C GLY A 317 30.69 26.81 -16.55
N THR A 318 30.50 27.13 -15.27
CA THR A 318 31.57 27.29 -14.28
C THR A 318 31.18 26.63 -12.96
N PHE A 319 32.16 26.12 -12.23
CA PHE A 319 31.99 25.50 -10.90
C PHE A 319 32.95 26.15 -9.90
N GLY A 320 32.54 26.27 -8.64
CA GLY A 320 33.37 26.66 -7.51
C GLY A 320 34.00 28.05 -7.58
N SER A 321 35.04 28.28 -6.78
CA SER A 321 35.73 29.58 -6.67
C SER A 321 37.25 29.47 -6.67
N PRO A 322 37.99 30.47 -7.22
CA PRO A 322 39.45 30.40 -7.27
C PRO A 322 40.10 30.41 -5.90
N GLY A 323 39.52 31.13 -4.93
CA GLY A 323 40.06 31.27 -3.58
C GLY A 323 40.16 29.96 -2.79
N ASN A 324 39.31 28.97 -3.12
CA ASN A 324 39.32 27.65 -2.49
C ASN A 324 39.98 26.57 -3.37
N PHE A 325 40.57 26.95 -4.52
CA PHE A 325 41.06 26.02 -5.54
C PHE A 325 39.98 25.02 -6.01
N THR A 326 38.72 25.45 -6.02
CA THR A 326 37.58 24.65 -6.52
C THR A 326 37.09 25.16 -7.87
N TYR A 327 37.69 26.21 -8.43
CA TYR A 327 37.22 26.81 -9.67
C TYR A 327 37.53 25.99 -10.91
N LYS A 328 36.52 25.84 -11.78
CA LYS A 328 36.71 25.37 -13.15
C LYS A 328 35.77 26.10 -14.10
N ASN A 329 36.32 26.49 -15.25
CA ASN A 329 35.55 26.95 -16.40
C ASN A 329 35.52 25.83 -17.44
N TYR A 330 34.33 25.35 -17.78
CA TYR A 330 34.14 24.27 -18.74
C TYR A 330 34.17 24.74 -20.20
N GLY A 331 34.32 26.06 -20.45
CA GLY A 331 34.38 26.62 -21.80
C GLY A 331 33.07 26.45 -22.58
N ALA A 332 31.96 26.19 -21.89
CA ALA A 332 30.67 25.86 -22.47
C ALA A 332 29.55 26.62 -21.75
N ALA A 333 28.48 26.92 -22.48
CA ALA A 333 27.25 27.47 -21.90
C ALA A 333 26.58 26.43 -20.98
N SER A 334 25.58 26.89 -20.22
CA SER A 334 24.78 26.02 -19.36
C SER A 334 24.06 24.94 -20.18
N CYS A 335 24.11 23.68 -19.72
CA CYS A 335 23.28 22.63 -20.32
C CYS A 335 21.85 22.74 -19.78
N ALA A 336 20.85 22.50 -20.64
CA ALA A 336 19.46 22.66 -20.26
C ALA A 336 18.91 21.51 -19.40
N GLY A 337 19.52 20.32 -19.49
CA GLY A 337 19.03 19.13 -18.77
C GLY A 337 17.64 18.68 -19.25
N ILE A 338 16.84 18.14 -18.33
CA ILE A 338 15.44 17.78 -18.53
C ILE A 338 14.58 18.83 -17.84
N PRO A 339 13.90 19.71 -18.60
CA PRO A 339 13.13 20.83 -18.06
C PRO A 339 11.70 20.42 -17.71
N VAL A 340 11.46 19.16 -17.29
CA VAL A 340 10.13 18.62 -16.97
C VAL A 340 10.24 17.75 -15.72
N GLY A 341 9.34 17.94 -14.76
CA GLY A 341 9.28 17.13 -13.54
C GLY A 341 7.88 17.12 -12.95
N GLY A 342 7.43 15.97 -12.46
CA GLY A 342 6.09 15.80 -11.91
C GLY A 342 6.05 15.81 -10.39
N VAL A 343 4.94 16.32 -9.85
CA VAL A 343 4.64 16.39 -8.42
C VAL A 343 3.39 15.57 -8.12
N ASN A 344 3.40 14.80 -7.03
CA ASN A 344 2.28 13.90 -6.74
C ASN A 344 0.94 14.63 -6.60
N ASP A 345 -0.13 13.95 -6.99
CA ASP A 345 -1.48 14.50 -7.16
C ASP A 345 -2.53 13.75 -6.36
N GLY A 346 -3.74 14.32 -6.32
CA GLY A 346 -4.92 13.64 -5.81
C GLY A 346 -5.06 13.61 -4.30
N PHE A 347 -4.09 14.15 -3.57
CA PHE A 347 -4.17 14.37 -2.14
C PHE A 347 -3.69 15.77 -1.75
N SER A 348 -4.54 16.52 -1.06
CA SER A 348 -4.20 17.86 -0.59
C SER A 348 -4.94 18.18 0.71
N GLY A 349 -4.25 18.75 1.69
CA GLY A 349 -4.87 19.20 2.93
C GLY A 349 -5.55 18.09 3.77
N GLY A 350 -5.12 16.83 3.63
CA GLY A 350 -5.72 15.70 4.33
C GLY A 350 -6.92 15.06 3.63
N ALA A 351 -7.27 15.51 2.41
CA ALA A 351 -8.41 15.01 1.66
C ALA A 351 -8.00 14.54 0.25
N TYR A 352 -8.76 13.59 -0.29
CA TYR A 352 -8.63 13.11 -1.66
C TYR A 352 -9.35 14.05 -2.62
N THR A 353 -8.64 14.51 -3.65
CA THR A 353 -9.23 15.36 -4.71
C THR A 353 -10.01 14.53 -5.71
N PHE A 354 -9.53 13.32 -6.01
CA PHE A 354 -10.18 12.38 -6.91
C PHE A 354 -10.86 11.31 -6.07
N GLN A 355 -12.19 11.28 -6.12
CA GLN A 355 -12.96 10.31 -5.38
C GLN A 355 -14.30 10.04 -6.06
N GLY A 356 -14.80 8.83 -5.92
CA GLY A 356 -16.09 8.42 -6.47
C GLY A 356 -16.42 7.00 -6.11
N ASN A 357 -17.59 6.54 -6.51
CA ASN A 357 -18.10 5.24 -6.12
C ASN A 357 -17.51 4.12 -7.00
N ALA A 358 -17.36 2.93 -6.43
CA ALA A 358 -16.98 1.73 -7.15
C ALA A 358 -17.88 1.54 -8.38
N GLY A 359 -17.28 1.32 -9.54
CA GLY A 359 -17.98 1.16 -10.80
C GLY A 359 -18.53 2.43 -11.44
N THR A 360 -18.23 3.60 -10.88
CA THR A 360 -18.56 4.90 -11.49
C THR A 360 -17.33 5.56 -12.10
N ASP A 361 -17.57 6.46 -13.05
CA ASP A 361 -16.51 7.21 -13.71
C ASP A 361 -15.99 8.32 -12.78
N ILE A 362 -14.71 8.24 -12.38
CA ILE A 362 -13.99 9.27 -11.64
C ILE A 362 -13.17 10.09 -12.64
N THR A 363 -13.54 11.35 -12.84
CA THR A 363 -12.77 12.25 -13.72
C THR A 363 -11.51 12.72 -13.01
N VAL A 364 -10.35 12.40 -13.59
CA VAL A 364 -9.03 12.84 -13.12
C VAL A 364 -8.53 13.94 -14.06
N ASN A 365 -8.38 15.15 -13.55
CA ASN A 365 -7.94 16.32 -14.30
C ASN A 365 -7.03 17.22 -13.44
N GLY A 366 -6.37 18.18 -14.07
CA GLY A 366 -5.54 19.16 -13.33
C GLY A 366 -4.22 18.62 -12.78
N ILE A 367 -3.88 17.35 -13.05
CA ILE A 367 -2.65 16.69 -12.57
C ILE A 367 -1.35 17.32 -13.10
N LEU A 368 -1.43 18.14 -14.15
CA LEU A 368 -0.26 18.85 -14.69
C LEU A 368 -0.08 20.26 -14.10
N SER A 369 -0.96 20.70 -13.20
CA SER A 369 -1.00 22.09 -12.72
C SER A 369 0.09 22.44 -11.71
N ASN A 370 0.56 21.44 -10.97
CA ASN A 370 1.66 21.47 -10.02
C ASN A 370 2.98 20.92 -10.61
N ASP A 371 2.93 20.37 -11.82
CA ASP A 371 4.10 19.89 -12.54
C ASP A 371 4.96 21.04 -13.05
N TYR A 372 6.26 20.81 -13.08
CA TYR A 372 7.25 21.78 -13.53
C TYR A 372 7.52 21.64 -15.03
N THR A 373 7.54 22.78 -15.72
CA THR A 373 8.19 22.94 -17.03
C THR A 373 8.98 24.25 -17.08
N ALA A 374 10.14 24.25 -17.74
CA ALA A 374 10.83 25.49 -18.11
C ALA A 374 10.24 26.13 -19.39
N GLY A 375 9.42 25.39 -20.14
CA GLY A 375 8.68 25.85 -21.32
C GLY A 375 7.33 26.49 -20.94
N SER A 376 6.38 26.46 -21.88
CA SER A 376 5.01 26.90 -21.58
C SER A 376 4.25 25.80 -20.81
N PRO A 377 3.57 26.10 -19.69
CA PRO A 377 2.70 25.12 -19.02
C PRO A 377 1.63 24.52 -19.95
N SER A 378 1.22 25.24 -21.01
CA SER A 378 0.29 24.73 -22.03
C SER A 378 0.85 23.58 -22.86
N ASP A 379 2.16 23.36 -22.83
CA ASP A 379 2.85 22.30 -23.57
C ASP A 379 3.02 21.01 -22.76
N LEU A 380 2.77 21.05 -21.45
CA LEU A 380 2.78 19.85 -20.63
C LEU A 380 1.64 18.90 -20.99
N ARG A 381 1.99 17.62 -21.06
CA ARG A 381 1.09 16.48 -21.28
C ARG A 381 1.49 15.37 -20.32
N PHE A 382 0.65 14.35 -20.18
CA PHE A 382 1.03 13.10 -19.53
C PHE A 382 0.92 11.93 -20.48
N GLU A 383 1.66 10.87 -20.18
CA GLU A 383 1.56 9.57 -20.82
C GLU A 383 1.58 8.46 -19.76
N PHE A 384 1.14 7.26 -20.15
CA PHE A 384 1.28 6.03 -19.38
C PHE A 384 0.55 5.95 -18.04
N VAL A 385 -0.68 6.43 -17.98
CA VAL A 385 -1.49 6.27 -16.76
C VAL A 385 -1.72 4.77 -16.51
N GLN A 386 -1.39 4.33 -15.32
CA GLN A 386 -1.60 2.96 -14.87
C GLN A 386 -2.00 2.95 -13.40
N ASP A 387 -3.03 2.19 -13.07
CA ASP A 387 -3.37 1.86 -11.69
C ASP A 387 -2.45 0.76 -11.16
N LEU A 388 -1.81 1.02 -10.02
CA LEU A 388 -0.90 0.07 -9.36
C LEU A 388 -1.62 -0.84 -8.37
N TYR A 389 -2.82 -0.47 -7.95
CA TYR A 389 -3.59 -1.18 -6.93
C TYR A 389 -4.58 -2.16 -7.57
N ASP A 390 -5.31 -1.73 -8.58
CA ASP A 390 -6.29 -2.53 -9.31
C ASP A 390 -5.87 -2.75 -10.78
N PRO A 391 -5.32 -3.93 -11.15
CA PRO A 391 -4.99 -4.22 -12.55
C PRO A 391 -6.16 -4.16 -13.52
N ASP A 392 -7.38 -4.38 -13.02
CA ASP A 392 -8.59 -4.45 -13.82
C ASP A 392 -9.27 -3.07 -13.93
N ALA A 393 -8.68 -2.03 -13.32
CA ALA A 393 -9.16 -0.66 -13.43
C ALA A 393 -9.17 -0.17 -14.88
N VAL A 394 -10.28 0.42 -15.30
CA VAL A 394 -10.46 0.95 -16.64
C VAL A 394 -10.04 2.41 -16.67
N ILE A 395 -9.01 2.70 -17.46
CA ILE A 395 -8.58 4.06 -17.80
C ILE A 395 -9.13 4.38 -19.19
N SER A 396 -9.97 5.40 -19.28
CA SER A 396 -10.67 5.76 -20.52
C SER A 396 -10.75 7.28 -20.71
N VAL A 397 -11.29 7.71 -21.85
CA VAL A 397 -11.49 9.15 -22.18
C VAL A 397 -10.20 9.95 -21.97
N ILE A 398 -9.07 9.38 -22.40
CA ILE A 398 -7.75 10.01 -22.22
C ILE A 398 -7.67 11.20 -23.18
N SER A 399 -7.57 12.39 -22.59
CA SER A 399 -7.24 13.63 -23.27
C SER A 399 -5.77 13.98 -23.01
N ASN A 400 -5.34 15.12 -23.53
CA ASN A 400 -4.02 15.69 -23.28
C ASN A 400 -3.75 16.03 -21.80
N THR A 401 -4.80 16.25 -21.00
CA THR A 401 -4.69 16.82 -19.63
C THR A 401 -5.67 16.18 -18.62
N SER A 402 -6.45 15.18 -19.04
CA SER A 402 -7.39 14.47 -18.18
C SER A 402 -7.61 13.03 -18.65
N PHE A 403 -8.13 12.20 -17.76
CA PHE A 403 -8.65 10.88 -18.10
C PHE A 403 -9.77 10.52 -17.12
N THR A 404 -10.47 9.42 -17.39
CA THR A 404 -11.45 8.83 -16.48
C THR A 404 -10.89 7.55 -15.91
N LEU A 405 -10.84 7.46 -14.58
CA LEU A 405 -10.62 6.23 -13.83
C LEU A 405 -11.97 5.60 -13.50
N LYS A 406 -12.11 4.32 -13.78
CA LYS A 406 -13.21 3.51 -13.28
C LYS A 406 -12.64 2.24 -12.67
N SER A 407 -12.79 2.08 -11.37
CA SER A 407 -12.47 0.85 -10.67
C SER A 407 -13.67 0.40 -9.86
N TYR A 408 -13.81 -0.90 -9.70
CA TYR A 408 -14.82 -1.53 -8.87
C TYR A 408 -14.23 -2.03 -7.54
N VAL A 409 -12.91 -1.94 -7.35
CA VAL A 409 -12.25 -2.26 -6.10
C VAL A 409 -12.34 -1.03 -5.19
N PRO A 410 -12.99 -1.09 -4.02
CA PRO A 410 -13.03 0.05 -3.13
C PRO A 410 -11.71 0.22 -2.37
N GLY A 411 -11.30 1.46 -2.14
CA GLY A 411 -10.07 1.79 -1.42
C GLY A 411 -9.33 2.95 -2.06
N VAL A 412 -8.09 3.17 -1.61
CA VAL A 412 -7.21 4.20 -2.17
C VAL A 412 -6.39 3.60 -3.30
N HIS A 413 -6.68 4.04 -4.51
CA HIS A 413 -5.95 3.72 -5.71
C HIS A 413 -4.73 4.60 -5.84
N LEU A 414 -3.60 3.98 -6.14
CA LEU A 414 -2.37 4.67 -6.48
C LEU A 414 -2.10 4.49 -7.96
N LEU A 415 -2.29 5.55 -8.73
CA LEU A 415 -1.96 5.56 -10.14
C LEU A 415 -0.58 6.16 -10.34
N ARG A 416 0.08 5.81 -11.45
CA ARG A 416 1.30 6.45 -11.91
C ARG A 416 1.16 6.99 -13.32
N TYR A 417 1.84 8.09 -13.62
CA TYR A 417 1.95 8.70 -14.95
C TYR A 417 3.36 9.29 -15.15
N VAL A 418 3.66 9.72 -16.37
CA VAL A 418 4.89 10.47 -16.69
C VAL A 418 4.51 11.78 -17.38
N PRO A 419 4.85 12.95 -16.81
CA PRO A 419 4.70 14.21 -17.51
C PRO A 419 5.78 14.35 -18.59
N PHE A 420 5.39 14.93 -19.72
CA PHE A 420 6.29 15.24 -20.80
C PHE A 420 5.92 16.56 -21.46
N ASP A 421 6.92 17.21 -22.04
CA ASP A 421 6.72 18.42 -22.84
C ASP A 421 6.49 18.01 -24.30
N GLN A 422 5.35 18.40 -24.88
CA GLN A 422 4.97 17.99 -26.24
C GLN A 422 5.87 18.58 -27.34
N VAL A 423 6.55 19.71 -27.07
CA VAL A 423 7.38 20.42 -28.04
C VAL A 423 8.76 19.78 -28.11
N THR A 424 9.34 19.48 -26.94
CA THR A 424 10.70 18.91 -26.84
C THR A 424 10.70 17.38 -26.85
N GLY A 425 9.59 16.73 -26.47
CA GLY A 425 9.48 15.29 -26.27
C GLY A 425 10.21 14.78 -25.02
N GLN A 426 10.74 15.68 -24.17
CA GLN A 426 11.45 15.34 -22.94
C GLN A 426 10.46 14.93 -21.84
N ARG A 427 10.84 13.90 -21.07
CA ARG A 427 10.01 13.29 -20.03
C ARG A 427 10.60 13.50 -18.65
N GLY A 428 9.73 13.87 -17.72
CA GLY A 428 10.03 13.97 -16.29
C GLY A 428 10.09 12.61 -15.60
N ASN A 429 9.87 12.62 -14.29
CA ASN A 429 9.84 11.42 -13.44
C ASN A 429 8.50 10.68 -13.50
N ILE A 430 8.53 9.40 -13.12
CA ILE A 430 7.30 8.71 -12.73
C ILE A 430 6.68 9.47 -11.54
N THR A 431 5.42 9.83 -11.68
CA THR A 431 4.66 10.67 -10.74
C THR A 431 3.37 9.98 -10.37
N TYR A 432 2.89 10.17 -9.14
CA TYR A 432 1.79 9.39 -8.58
C TYR A 432 0.53 10.21 -8.34
N ILE A 433 -0.63 9.58 -8.52
CA ILE A 433 -1.96 10.15 -8.28
C ILE A 433 -2.68 9.27 -7.27
N TYR A 434 -3.23 9.87 -6.21
CA TYR A 434 -4.11 9.19 -5.27
C TYR A 434 -5.58 9.41 -5.66
N ALA A 435 -6.34 8.33 -5.80
CA ALA A 435 -7.78 8.39 -6.02
C ALA A 435 -8.52 7.47 -5.03
N ASN A 436 -9.59 7.96 -4.40
CA ASN A 436 -10.35 7.18 -3.43
C ASN A 436 -11.64 6.64 -4.03
N VAL A 437 -11.75 5.32 -4.14
CA VAL A 437 -12.92 4.62 -4.66
C VAL A 437 -13.76 4.15 -3.48
N PHE A 438 -14.94 4.74 -3.30
CA PHE A 438 -15.88 4.37 -2.26
C PHE A 438 -16.57 3.06 -2.57
N ASN A 439 -16.93 2.33 -1.53
CA ASN A 439 -17.69 1.10 -1.67
C ASN A 439 -19.16 1.41 -1.97
N THR A 440 -19.72 0.86 -3.04
CA THR A 440 -21.15 0.99 -3.36
C THR A 440 -21.79 -0.35 -3.61
N CYS A 441 -22.39 -0.89 -2.55
CA CYS A 441 -23.34 -1.98 -2.65
C CYS A 441 -24.72 -1.39 -2.82
N THR A 442 -25.45 -1.89 -3.80
CA THR A 442 -26.86 -1.61 -4.03
C THR A 442 -27.71 -2.35 -2.99
N GLY A 443 -27.47 -2.04 -1.71
CA GLY A 443 -28.34 -2.48 -0.64
C GLY A 443 -29.70 -1.81 -0.79
N SER A 444 -30.70 -2.58 -1.24
CA SER A 444 -32.09 -2.29 -0.94
C SER A 444 -32.22 -2.00 0.56
N MET A 445 -32.97 -0.97 0.96
CA MET A 445 -33.24 -0.69 2.38
C MET A 445 -33.78 -1.96 3.06
N GLN A 446 -32.91 -2.65 3.78
CA GLN A 446 -33.23 -3.79 4.63
C GLN A 446 -32.90 -3.43 6.08
N PRO A 447 -33.49 -4.10 7.08
CA PRO A 447 -33.17 -3.84 8.49
C PRO A 447 -31.72 -4.18 8.86
N ASN A 448 -31.01 -4.96 8.03
CA ASN A 448 -29.61 -5.34 8.23
C ASN A 448 -28.66 -4.17 7.93
N LEU A 449 -27.84 -3.80 8.92
CA LEU A 449 -26.82 -2.76 8.80
C LEU A 449 -25.55 -3.23 8.09
N VAL A 450 -25.36 -4.55 7.93
CA VAL A 450 -24.26 -5.11 7.14
C VAL A 450 -24.62 -5.05 5.65
N ARG A 451 -23.73 -4.48 4.84
CA ARG A 451 -23.86 -4.49 3.38
C ARG A 451 -23.49 -5.87 2.86
N ASN A 452 -24.31 -6.42 1.98
CA ASN A 452 -24.01 -7.66 1.24
C ASN A 452 -23.54 -8.80 2.17
N GLY A 453 -24.26 -9.01 3.28
CA GLY A 453 -23.86 -9.98 4.30
C GLY A 453 -23.95 -11.43 3.84
N ASP A 454 -24.75 -11.69 2.81
CA ASP A 454 -24.89 -12.95 2.08
C ASP A 454 -23.88 -13.10 0.92
N PHE A 455 -23.03 -12.09 0.69
CA PHE A 455 -21.96 -12.09 -0.32
C PHE A 455 -22.41 -12.26 -1.79
N GLU A 456 -23.71 -12.25 -2.07
CA GLU A 456 -24.31 -12.48 -3.39
C GLU A 456 -24.09 -11.29 -4.35
N GLU A 457 -23.93 -10.08 -3.82
CA GLU A 457 -23.63 -8.90 -4.63
C GLU A 457 -22.12 -8.82 -4.93
N HIS A 458 -21.76 -9.01 -6.20
CA HIS A 458 -20.41 -8.76 -6.69
C HIS A 458 -20.44 -8.06 -8.04
N THR A 459 -19.34 -7.40 -8.39
CA THR A 459 -19.17 -6.88 -9.75
C THR A 459 -18.45 -7.88 -10.64
N TYR A 460 -17.46 -8.60 -10.09
CA TYR A 460 -16.66 -9.58 -10.82
C TYR A 460 -16.53 -10.87 -10.04
N ALA A 461 -16.56 -11.99 -10.76
CA ALA A 461 -16.25 -13.28 -10.17
C ALA A 461 -14.78 -13.35 -9.69
N PRO A 462 -14.51 -14.09 -8.61
CA PRO A 462 -13.15 -14.33 -8.17
C PRO A 462 -12.40 -15.19 -9.21
N THR A 463 -11.15 -14.83 -9.47
CA THR A 463 -10.23 -15.50 -10.40
C THR A 463 -9.13 -16.26 -9.68
N GLY A 464 -9.01 -16.07 -8.36
CA GLY A 464 -8.09 -16.78 -7.48
C GLY A 464 -8.42 -16.50 -6.01
N THR A 465 -7.65 -17.11 -5.11
CA THR A 465 -7.71 -16.84 -3.67
C THR A 465 -7.32 -15.40 -3.36
N SER A 466 -7.56 -14.95 -2.12
CA SER A 466 -7.17 -13.65 -1.60
C SER A 466 -7.93 -12.48 -2.24
N GLN A 467 -9.18 -12.72 -2.63
CA GLN A 467 -10.01 -11.79 -3.41
C GLN A 467 -11.33 -11.40 -2.74
N ILE A 468 -11.40 -11.36 -1.39
CA ILE A 468 -12.62 -10.90 -0.70
C ILE A 468 -13.14 -9.54 -1.18
N TYR A 469 -12.24 -8.65 -1.58
CA TYR A 469 -12.57 -7.31 -2.10
C TYR A 469 -13.42 -7.33 -3.38
N LYS A 470 -13.59 -8.48 -4.05
CA LYS A 470 -14.49 -8.65 -5.19
C LYS A 470 -15.96 -8.83 -4.77
N SER A 471 -16.20 -9.25 -3.53
CA SER A 471 -17.52 -9.17 -2.92
C SER A 471 -17.79 -7.74 -2.50
N CYS A 472 -18.94 -7.20 -2.89
CA CYS A 472 -19.26 -5.83 -2.55
C CYS A 472 -19.29 -5.65 -1.02
N GLY A 473 -18.80 -4.53 -0.49
CA GLY A 473 -18.93 -4.25 0.95
C GLY A 473 -17.82 -4.83 1.82
N TRP A 474 -17.06 -5.81 1.30
CA TRP A 474 -16.12 -6.61 2.08
C TRP A 474 -14.67 -6.36 1.70
N GLN A 475 -13.79 -6.35 2.68
CA GLN A 475 -12.36 -6.08 2.51
C GLN A 475 -11.53 -6.89 3.51
N SER A 476 -10.23 -7.04 3.23
CA SER A 476 -9.26 -7.42 4.26
C SER A 476 -8.92 -6.20 5.11
N PRO A 477 -8.95 -6.28 6.45
CA PRO A 477 -8.40 -5.26 7.32
C PRO A 477 -6.87 -5.32 7.39
N ALA A 478 -6.22 -6.39 6.88
CA ALA A 478 -4.79 -6.62 7.04
C ALA A 478 -4.00 -6.57 5.74
N TYR A 479 -2.74 -6.11 5.83
CA TYR A 479 -1.75 -6.09 4.74
C TYR A 479 -1.38 -7.49 4.21
N PHE A 480 -1.49 -8.47 5.10
CA PHE A 480 -1.30 -9.91 4.95
C PHE A 480 -1.79 -10.50 6.28
N PRO A 481 -2.65 -11.54 6.35
CA PRO A 481 -3.40 -12.22 5.29
C PRO A 481 -4.44 -11.40 4.53
N SER A 482 -5.07 -12.03 3.53
CA SER A 482 -6.32 -11.57 2.93
C SER A 482 -7.34 -12.71 2.83
N PRO A 483 -8.57 -12.52 3.31
CA PRO A 483 -9.66 -13.47 3.16
C PRO A 483 -10.00 -13.78 1.68
N ASP A 484 -10.69 -14.89 1.48
CA ASP A 484 -11.08 -15.40 0.16
C ASP A 484 -12.54 -15.10 -0.18
N TYR A 485 -12.83 -14.99 -1.47
CA TYR A 485 -14.20 -14.95 -2.00
C TYR A 485 -14.45 -16.17 -2.86
N PHE A 486 -15.56 -16.87 -2.61
CA PHE A 486 -16.00 -18.01 -3.39
C PHE A 486 -17.31 -17.66 -4.08
N ASN A 487 -17.44 -18.04 -5.36
CA ASN A 487 -18.64 -17.76 -6.14
C ASN A 487 -18.81 -18.76 -7.28
N THR A 488 -20.04 -19.11 -7.66
CA THR A 488 -20.30 -20.02 -8.80
C THR A 488 -19.94 -19.44 -10.17
N ASP A 489 -19.86 -18.12 -10.30
CA ASP A 489 -19.46 -17.41 -11.52
C ASP A 489 -17.93 -17.48 -11.77
N ALA A 490 -17.16 -18.01 -10.82
CA ALA A 490 -15.72 -18.12 -10.94
C ALA A 490 -15.31 -19.08 -12.07
N THR A 491 -14.31 -18.72 -12.86
CA THR A 491 -13.73 -19.62 -13.88
C THR A 491 -12.60 -20.50 -13.31
N ASN A 492 -12.07 -20.14 -12.14
CA ASN A 492 -10.99 -20.87 -11.48
C ASN A 492 -11.58 -21.86 -10.45
N MET A 493 -11.27 -23.15 -10.62
CA MET A 493 -11.73 -24.23 -9.74
C MET A 493 -11.26 -24.09 -8.28
N GLN A 494 -10.24 -23.28 -8.00
CA GLN A 494 -9.77 -23.04 -6.63
C GLN A 494 -10.73 -22.22 -5.78
N VAL A 495 -11.67 -21.48 -6.40
CA VAL A 495 -12.60 -20.56 -5.72
C VAL A 495 -14.06 -20.77 -6.16
N LEU A 496 -14.37 -21.94 -6.73
CA LEU A 496 -15.73 -22.34 -7.10
C LEU A 496 -16.56 -22.81 -5.92
N ILE A 497 -17.88 -22.71 -6.06
CA ILE A 497 -18.85 -23.32 -5.16
C ILE A 497 -19.55 -24.47 -5.90
N PRO A 498 -19.78 -25.63 -5.26
CA PRO A 498 -19.47 -25.95 -3.86
C PRO A 498 -18.06 -26.47 -3.63
N SER A 499 -17.30 -26.82 -4.67
CA SER A 499 -15.96 -27.42 -4.53
C SER A 499 -14.87 -26.42 -4.86
N ASN A 500 -13.96 -26.20 -3.91
CA ASN A 500 -12.83 -25.29 -4.02
C ASN A 500 -11.53 -25.90 -3.45
N LEU A 501 -10.46 -25.08 -3.37
CA LEU A 501 -9.16 -25.49 -2.85
C LEU A 501 -9.22 -26.03 -1.40
N PHE A 502 -10.11 -25.48 -0.57
CA PHE A 502 -10.15 -25.76 0.87
C PHE A 502 -11.15 -26.86 1.23
N GLY A 503 -12.14 -27.13 0.38
CA GLY A 503 -13.07 -28.24 0.57
C GLY A 503 -14.32 -28.18 -0.29
N TYR A 504 -15.33 -28.92 0.15
CA TYR A 504 -16.66 -28.93 -0.44
C TYR A 504 -17.65 -28.32 0.55
N GLN A 505 -18.29 -27.21 0.19
CA GLN A 505 -19.34 -26.58 0.98
C GLN A 505 -20.40 -26.01 0.03
N THR A 506 -21.64 -26.46 0.16
CA THR A 506 -22.76 -25.81 -0.52
C THR A 506 -23.15 -24.57 0.27
N ASP A 507 -23.73 -23.59 -0.43
CA ASP A 507 -24.41 -22.48 0.19
C ASP A 507 -25.45 -22.97 1.23
N LYS A 508 -25.66 -22.20 2.30
CA LYS A 508 -26.67 -22.50 3.31
C LYS A 508 -28.08 -22.30 2.76
N ILE A 509 -28.28 -21.27 1.94
CA ILE A 509 -29.56 -20.91 1.35
C ILE A 509 -29.61 -21.51 -0.05
N PRO A 510 -30.55 -22.42 -0.34
CA PRO A 510 -30.68 -22.99 -1.68
C PRO A 510 -30.90 -21.90 -2.75
N GLY A 511 -30.02 -21.85 -3.74
CA GLY A 511 -30.09 -20.88 -4.85
C GLY A 511 -29.19 -19.65 -4.68
N HIS A 512 -28.55 -19.48 -3.52
CA HIS A 512 -27.42 -18.57 -3.35
C HIS A 512 -26.13 -19.20 -3.90
N HIS A 513 -25.17 -18.35 -4.23
CA HIS A 513 -24.07 -18.66 -5.11
C HIS A 513 -22.71 -18.17 -4.61
N ALA A 514 -22.62 -17.62 -3.38
CA ALA A 514 -21.42 -16.97 -2.90
C ALA A 514 -21.22 -17.09 -1.38
N TYR A 515 -19.97 -17.11 -0.94
CA TYR A 515 -19.62 -16.93 0.48
C TYR A 515 -18.17 -16.47 0.64
N GLY A 516 -17.84 -15.93 1.82
CA GLY A 516 -16.46 -15.59 2.21
C GLY A 516 -15.70 -16.79 2.78
N GLY A 517 -14.38 -16.69 2.87
CA GLY A 517 -13.58 -17.65 3.63
C GLY A 517 -12.34 -17.06 4.29
N MET A 518 -11.87 -17.73 5.33
CA MET A 518 -10.75 -17.29 6.16
C MET A 518 -9.93 -18.45 6.74
N LEU A 519 -8.60 -18.31 6.69
CA LEU A 519 -7.65 -19.13 7.43
C LEU A 519 -7.29 -18.54 8.81
N ILE A 520 -7.24 -19.38 9.83
CA ILE A 520 -6.64 -19.03 11.12
C ILE A 520 -5.59 -20.08 11.47
N ASP A 521 -4.34 -19.63 11.64
CA ASP A 521 -3.18 -20.46 11.90
C ASP A 521 -2.42 -19.94 13.13
N ALA A 522 -2.46 -20.73 14.21
CA ALA A 522 -1.87 -20.40 15.51
C ALA A 522 -0.36 -20.72 15.61
N ASN A 523 0.26 -21.19 14.51
CA ASN A 523 1.67 -21.62 14.48
C ASN A 523 2.52 -20.75 13.54
N ARG A 524 2.27 -19.44 13.50
CA ARG A 524 2.96 -18.51 12.62
C ARG A 524 3.94 -17.64 13.41
N PRO A 525 5.25 -17.96 13.40
CA PRO A 525 6.24 -17.14 14.10
C PRO A 525 6.39 -15.77 13.44
N ASN A 526 6.77 -14.76 14.22
CA ASN A 526 7.09 -13.39 13.79
C ASN A 526 5.90 -12.52 13.38
N VAL A 527 4.67 -12.89 13.78
CA VAL A 527 3.49 -12.03 13.72
C VAL A 527 2.92 -11.80 15.12
N LEU A 528 2.02 -10.82 15.28
CA LEU A 528 1.43 -10.51 16.58
C LEU A 528 0.73 -11.74 17.15
N GLU A 529 0.95 -12.03 18.44
CA GLU A 529 0.46 -13.23 19.13
C GLU A 529 0.92 -14.59 18.54
N ASN A 530 1.80 -14.59 17.52
CA ASN A 530 2.15 -15.75 16.69
C ASN A 530 0.95 -16.39 15.97
N ILE A 531 -0.10 -15.60 15.72
CA ILE A 531 -1.32 -16.04 15.06
C ILE A 531 -1.51 -15.28 13.75
N TYR A 532 -1.80 -16.02 12.70
CA TYR A 532 -2.22 -15.51 11.40
C TYR A 532 -3.72 -15.70 11.27
N SER A 533 -4.46 -14.63 10.99
CA SER A 533 -5.92 -14.65 10.97
C SER A 533 -6.43 -13.83 9.80
N GLU A 534 -7.04 -14.47 8.80
CA GLU A 534 -7.69 -13.75 7.68
C GLU A 534 -9.00 -13.14 8.15
N SER A 535 -8.90 -12.12 8.99
CA SER A 535 -10.07 -11.39 9.47
C SER A 535 -10.75 -10.66 8.32
N LEU A 536 -12.07 -10.55 8.38
CA LEU A 536 -12.90 -9.84 7.41
C LEU A 536 -13.28 -8.48 7.98
N LYS A 537 -13.44 -7.48 7.11
CA LYS A 537 -13.92 -6.14 7.45
C LYS A 537 -15.03 -5.68 6.52
N THR A 538 -16.03 -4.98 7.07
CA THR A 538 -17.03 -4.23 6.31
C THR A 538 -17.40 -2.91 7.00
N GLU A 539 -17.83 -1.91 6.23
CA GLU A 539 -18.42 -0.67 6.75
C GLU A 539 -19.95 -0.79 6.75
N LEU A 540 -20.56 -0.53 7.91
CA LEU A 540 -22.01 -0.57 8.10
C LEU A 540 -22.71 0.51 7.28
N ILE A 541 -23.99 0.28 6.94
CA ILE A 541 -24.81 1.24 6.20
C ILE A 541 -24.92 2.57 6.95
N THR A 542 -25.09 2.51 8.27
CA THR A 542 -25.05 3.66 9.19
C THR A 542 -24.31 3.27 10.46
N ALA A 543 -23.72 4.24 11.13
CA ALA A 543 -23.13 4.03 12.46
C ALA A 543 -24.18 3.53 13.46
N LEU A 544 -23.74 2.72 14.43
CA LEU A 544 -24.60 2.22 15.49
C LEU A 544 -25.03 3.37 16.41
N LEU A 545 -26.31 3.38 16.77
CA LEU A 545 -26.83 4.31 17.75
C LEU A 545 -26.23 4.03 19.14
N PRO A 546 -25.86 5.08 19.91
CA PRO A 546 -25.45 4.94 21.31
C PRO A 546 -26.51 4.26 22.18
N ASN A 547 -26.07 3.57 23.24
CA ASN A 547 -26.95 2.97 24.26
C ASN A 547 -28.08 2.10 23.71
N THR A 548 -27.85 1.43 22.58
CA THR A 548 -28.85 0.66 21.84
C THR A 548 -28.43 -0.80 21.77
N GLN A 549 -29.40 -1.70 21.94
CA GLN A 549 -29.16 -3.14 21.89
C GLN A 549 -29.18 -3.63 20.43
N TYR A 550 -28.25 -4.50 20.06
CA TYR A 550 -28.11 -5.08 18.73
C TYR A 550 -27.91 -6.60 18.79
N GLN A 551 -28.30 -7.27 17.71
CA GLN A 551 -27.95 -8.66 17.43
C GLN A 551 -27.02 -8.72 16.23
N LEU A 552 -25.85 -9.32 16.41
CA LEU A 552 -24.95 -9.74 15.33
C LEU A 552 -25.09 -11.24 15.14
N SER A 553 -25.36 -11.70 13.93
CA SER A 553 -25.33 -13.11 13.57
C SER A 553 -24.58 -13.34 12.26
N PHE A 554 -24.04 -14.53 12.09
CA PHE A 554 -23.42 -14.99 10.85
C PHE A 554 -23.27 -16.50 10.88
N ASP A 555 -23.21 -17.11 9.71
CA ASP A 555 -23.06 -18.55 9.53
C ASP A 555 -21.63 -18.89 9.20
N VAL A 556 -21.11 -19.96 9.79
CA VAL A 556 -19.79 -20.48 9.45
C VAL A 556 -19.79 -21.98 9.27
N SER A 557 -18.89 -22.47 8.42
CA SER A 557 -18.59 -23.89 8.28
C SER A 557 -17.08 -24.11 8.17
N LYS A 558 -16.56 -25.20 8.74
CA LYS A 558 -15.13 -25.51 8.58
C LYS A 558 -14.87 -26.19 7.25
N ALA A 559 -13.78 -25.83 6.59
CA ALA A 559 -13.38 -26.51 5.38
C ALA A 559 -12.74 -27.88 5.67
N TYR A 560 -13.10 -28.86 4.86
CA TYR A 560 -12.68 -30.26 5.00
C TYR A 560 -11.15 -30.44 5.07
N ASN A 561 -10.39 -29.72 4.24
CA ASN A 561 -8.93 -29.89 4.16
C ASN A 561 -8.17 -29.20 5.32
N TYR A 562 -8.84 -28.34 6.11
CA TYR A 562 -8.23 -27.50 7.16
C TYR A 562 -9.13 -27.44 8.41
N GLN A 563 -9.35 -28.59 9.04
CA GLN A 563 -10.35 -28.77 10.10
C GLN A 563 -9.82 -28.74 11.54
N PHE A 564 -8.51 -28.53 11.72
CA PHE A 564 -7.83 -28.60 13.01
C PHE A 564 -7.84 -27.26 13.72
N ASN A 565 -7.83 -27.25 15.05
CA ASN A 565 -7.63 -26.04 15.87
C ASN A 565 -8.77 -25.00 15.76
N ALA A 566 -10.02 -25.46 15.98
CA ALA A 566 -11.19 -24.59 16.05
C ALA A 566 -10.97 -23.39 16.99
N ILE A 567 -11.58 -22.25 16.66
CA ILE A 567 -11.42 -21.01 17.43
C ILE A 567 -12.71 -20.60 18.14
N LYS A 568 -12.57 -19.79 19.19
CA LYS A 568 -13.66 -18.95 19.67
C LYS A 568 -13.75 -17.73 18.77
N PHE A 569 -14.77 -17.70 17.91
CA PHE A 569 -14.94 -16.63 16.95
C PHE A 569 -15.12 -15.27 17.64
N GLN A 570 -14.57 -14.21 17.07
CA GLN A 570 -14.63 -12.86 17.63
C GLN A 570 -15.24 -11.88 16.64
N ALA A 571 -15.83 -10.83 17.18
CA ALA A 571 -16.30 -9.68 16.41
C ALA A 571 -15.84 -8.40 17.09
N PHE A 572 -15.41 -7.42 16.30
CA PHE A 572 -15.04 -6.10 16.77
C PHE A 572 -15.78 -5.04 15.96
N ILE A 573 -16.27 -3.99 16.60
CA ILE A 573 -16.91 -2.86 15.91
C ILE A 573 -16.22 -1.58 16.35
N SER A 574 -15.66 -0.85 15.38
CA SER A 574 -14.94 0.40 15.64
C SER A 574 -15.50 1.64 14.96
N ASP A 575 -15.12 2.81 15.47
CA ASP A 575 -15.36 4.12 14.86
C ASP A 575 -14.30 4.55 13.83
N THR A 576 -13.17 3.86 13.82
CA THR A 576 -12.01 4.15 12.97
C THR A 576 -11.74 2.95 12.07
N ASP A 577 -11.48 3.22 10.79
CA ASP A 577 -11.07 2.18 9.84
C ASP A 577 -9.61 1.75 10.12
N LEU A 578 -9.40 0.50 10.51
CA LEU A 578 -8.11 -0.03 10.92
C LEU A 578 -7.43 -0.73 9.73
N ASN A 579 -6.20 -0.30 9.44
CA ASN A 579 -5.29 -0.98 8.53
C ASN A 579 -4.23 -1.74 9.35
N LEU A 580 -4.39 -3.06 9.44
CA LEU A 580 -3.61 -3.94 10.29
C LEU A 580 -2.33 -4.41 9.59
N THR A 581 -1.18 -4.23 10.25
CA THR A 581 0.11 -4.82 9.84
C THR A 581 0.47 -6.06 10.67
N THR A 582 -0.51 -6.58 11.41
CA THR A 582 -0.37 -7.52 12.53
C THR A 582 -1.00 -8.87 12.22
N ALA A 583 -0.93 -9.31 10.96
CA ALA A 583 -1.47 -10.59 10.50
C ALA A 583 -2.98 -10.79 10.81
N GLY A 584 -3.75 -9.70 10.72
CA GLY A 584 -5.18 -9.68 11.00
C GLY A 584 -5.59 -9.68 12.47
N ILE A 585 -4.61 -9.68 13.38
CA ILE A 585 -4.81 -9.48 14.82
C ILE A 585 -4.91 -7.99 15.12
N ILE A 586 -5.96 -7.56 15.81
CA ILE A 586 -6.17 -6.21 16.30
C ILE A 586 -5.31 -6.00 17.55
N PRO A 587 -4.39 -5.01 17.56
CA PRO A 587 -3.62 -4.68 18.76
C PRO A 587 -4.54 -4.26 19.91
N ALA A 588 -4.23 -4.71 21.13
CA ALA A 588 -5.00 -4.41 22.32
C ALA A 588 -5.18 -2.90 22.59
N SER A 589 -4.29 -2.05 22.07
CA SER A 589 -4.40 -0.59 22.14
C SER A 589 -5.62 0.00 21.41
N TYR A 590 -6.20 -0.72 20.45
CA TYR A 590 -7.42 -0.30 19.74
C TYR A 590 -8.70 -0.83 20.38
N ILE A 591 -8.61 -1.77 21.32
CA ILE A 591 -9.76 -2.37 22.00
C ILE A 591 -10.02 -1.58 23.28
N THR A 592 -10.73 -0.46 23.13
CA THR A 592 -11.07 0.44 24.24
C THR A 592 -12.54 0.27 24.67
N PRO A 593 -12.92 0.69 25.90
CA PRO A 593 -14.27 0.48 26.44
C PRO A 593 -15.42 1.14 25.67
N ASP A 594 -15.12 2.11 24.80
CA ASP A 594 -16.06 2.83 23.95
C ASP A 594 -16.30 2.14 22.58
N GLN A 595 -15.55 1.07 22.30
CA GLN A 595 -15.73 0.20 21.13
C GLN A 595 -16.46 -1.10 21.54
N VAL A 596 -16.82 -1.95 20.59
CA VAL A 596 -17.49 -3.23 20.88
C VAL A 596 -16.56 -4.39 20.53
N PHE A 597 -16.19 -5.22 21.50
CA PHE A 597 -15.41 -6.43 21.29
C PHE A 597 -16.14 -7.65 21.88
N LEU A 598 -16.38 -8.65 21.05
CA LEU A 598 -17.22 -9.81 21.35
C LEU A 598 -16.42 -11.09 21.10
N THR A 599 -16.56 -12.09 21.97
CA THR A 599 -15.92 -13.40 21.83
C THR A 599 -16.95 -14.49 22.07
N ASN A 600 -17.07 -15.42 21.12
CA ASN A 600 -18.00 -16.54 21.19
C ASN A 600 -17.64 -17.39 22.42
N PRO A 601 -18.60 -17.70 23.32
CA PRO A 601 -18.31 -18.51 24.50
C PRO A 601 -17.81 -19.92 24.17
N ALA A 602 -18.22 -20.47 23.02
CA ALA A 602 -17.86 -21.81 22.56
C ALA A 602 -16.90 -21.78 21.37
N PHE A 603 -16.16 -22.87 21.19
CA PHE A 603 -15.38 -23.11 19.97
C PHE A 603 -16.32 -23.48 18.83
N THR A 604 -16.17 -22.80 17.69
CA THR A 604 -17.08 -22.98 16.55
C THR A 604 -16.65 -24.13 15.64
N GLY A 605 -17.62 -24.92 15.18
CA GLY A 605 -17.41 -25.98 14.21
C GLY A 605 -16.77 -27.23 14.79
N ASN A 606 -16.87 -27.51 16.09
CA ASN A 606 -16.20 -28.68 16.72
C ASN A 606 -16.51 -30.03 16.04
N SER A 607 -17.62 -30.17 15.31
CA SER A 607 -18.02 -31.42 14.63
C SER A 607 -18.57 -31.26 13.21
N SER A 608 -18.60 -30.06 12.62
CA SER A 608 -19.18 -29.86 11.27
C SER A 608 -18.15 -29.42 10.23
N ILE A 609 -18.17 -30.11 9.10
CA ILE A 609 -17.31 -29.92 7.90
C ILE A 609 -18.13 -29.80 6.60
N THR A 610 -19.46 -29.91 6.70
CA THR A 610 -20.40 -29.85 5.57
C THR A 610 -21.68 -29.10 5.88
N THR A 611 -21.91 -28.70 7.14
CA THR A 611 -23.09 -27.93 7.55
C THR A 611 -22.67 -26.59 8.11
N TRP A 612 -23.59 -25.65 8.06
CA TRP A 612 -23.42 -24.31 8.61
C TRP A 612 -23.83 -24.26 10.08
N GLU A 613 -23.07 -23.54 10.90
CA GLU A 613 -23.36 -23.20 12.29
C GLU A 613 -23.59 -21.69 12.39
N THR A 614 -24.72 -21.27 12.97
CA THR A 614 -25.00 -19.86 13.21
C THR A 614 -24.37 -19.40 14.52
N ILE A 615 -23.48 -18.42 14.46
CA ILE A 615 -22.99 -17.69 15.63
C ILE A 615 -23.91 -16.49 15.87
N THR A 616 -24.21 -16.19 17.12
CA THR A 616 -25.02 -15.02 17.48
C THR A 616 -24.47 -14.33 18.72
N PHE A 617 -24.34 -13.01 18.63
CA PHE A 617 -24.04 -12.12 19.74
C PHE A 617 -25.20 -11.17 19.97
N THR A 618 -25.51 -10.91 21.24
CA THR A 618 -26.37 -9.81 21.64
C THR A 618 -25.55 -8.87 22.51
N PHE A 619 -25.52 -7.59 22.18
CA PHE A 619 -24.74 -6.59 22.89
C PHE A 619 -25.47 -5.25 22.95
N THR A 620 -25.03 -4.36 23.85
CA THR A 620 -25.52 -2.98 23.95
C THR A 620 -24.35 -2.04 23.71
N THR A 621 -24.52 -1.09 22.81
CA THR A 621 -23.50 -0.07 22.52
C THR A 621 -23.31 0.87 23.71
N GLY A 622 -22.09 1.40 23.85
CA GLY A 622 -21.80 2.49 24.78
C GLY A 622 -22.25 3.86 24.26
N ASN A 623 -21.53 4.92 24.66
CA ASN A 623 -21.87 6.30 24.27
C ASN A 623 -21.30 6.73 22.91
N ASN A 624 -20.46 5.92 22.26
CA ASN A 624 -19.82 6.29 21.00
C ASN A 624 -20.83 6.27 19.83
N PRO A 625 -21.10 7.41 19.16
CA PRO A 625 -22.06 7.48 18.06
C PRO A 625 -21.48 7.11 16.69
N ASN A 626 -20.18 6.82 16.61
CA ASN A 626 -19.47 6.69 15.34
C ASN A 626 -19.10 5.24 14.98
N LEU A 627 -19.51 4.25 15.78
CA LEU A 627 -19.20 2.83 15.56
C LEU A 627 -19.79 2.34 14.22
N LYS A 628 -18.93 2.08 13.23
CA LYS A 628 -19.37 1.76 11.86
C LYS A 628 -18.52 0.74 11.10
N TYR A 629 -17.39 0.29 11.64
CA TYR A 629 -16.53 -0.70 10.97
C TYR A 629 -16.61 -2.03 11.72
N LEU A 630 -17.16 -3.07 11.09
CA LEU A 630 -17.29 -4.42 11.66
C LEU A 630 -16.14 -5.30 11.18
N TYR A 631 -15.50 -6.00 12.12
CA TYR A 631 -14.45 -6.98 11.89
C TYR A 631 -14.89 -8.35 12.42
N LEU A 632 -14.57 -9.42 11.70
CA LEU A 632 -14.94 -10.80 12.03
C LEU A 632 -13.71 -11.72 11.91
N GLY A 633 -13.53 -12.66 12.83
CA GLY A 633 -12.49 -13.69 12.76
C GLY A 633 -11.85 -14.01 14.12
N GLY A 634 -10.58 -14.43 14.11
CA GLY A 634 -9.72 -14.40 15.30
C GLY A 634 -9.03 -13.04 15.41
N LEU A 635 -9.45 -12.19 16.33
CA LEU A 635 -9.13 -10.76 16.30
C LEU A 635 -8.15 -10.34 17.39
N ASN A 636 -8.22 -10.88 18.60
CA ASN A 636 -7.28 -10.54 19.68
C ASN A 636 -7.29 -11.61 20.76
N ASN A 637 -6.12 -11.95 21.29
CA ASN A 637 -5.93 -13.03 22.26
C ASN A 637 -6.68 -14.31 21.84
N VAL A 638 -6.48 -14.71 20.58
CA VAL A 638 -7.33 -15.70 19.91
C VAL A 638 -7.24 -17.04 20.64
N GLN A 639 -8.39 -17.52 21.08
CA GLN A 639 -8.47 -18.80 21.77
C GLN A 639 -8.62 -19.91 20.73
N VAL A 640 -7.63 -20.80 20.66
CA VAL A 640 -7.60 -21.97 19.79
C VAL A 640 -7.74 -23.25 20.62
N GLN A 641 -8.50 -24.23 20.11
CA GLN A 641 -8.84 -25.43 20.85
C GLN A 641 -7.62 -26.33 21.10
N ASN A 642 -6.73 -26.44 20.12
CA ASN A 642 -5.48 -27.17 20.18
C ASN A 642 -4.41 -26.34 19.46
N PHE A 643 -3.14 -26.47 19.88
CA PHE A 643 -1.99 -25.78 19.24
C PHE A 643 -1.18 -26.71 18.32
N ASN A 644 -1.65 -27.94 18.09
CA ASN A 644 -0.91 -28.96 17.33
C ASN A 644 -1.53 -29.14 15.94
N GLY A 645 -0.71 -28.98 14.88
CA GLY A 645 -1.11 -29.24 13.49
C GLY A 645 -1.39 -27.98 12.66
N PRO A 646 -1.84 -28.14 11.41
CA PRO A 646 -2.14 -27.03 10.50
C PRO A 646 -3.33 -26.19 11.00
N GLY A 647 -3.48 -24.97 10.50
CA GLY A 647 -4.58 -24.07 10.89
C GLY A 647 -5.98 -24.57 10.56
N VAL A 648 -6.99 -23.79 10.98
CA VAL A 648 -8.41 -23.98 10.64
C VAL A 648 -8.80 -23.05 9.51
N TYR A 649 -9.61 -23.53 8.58
CA TYR A 649 -10.23 -22.69 7.56
C TYR A 649 -11.75 -22.67 7.76
N TYR A 650 -12.36 -21.49 7.72
CA TYR A 650 -13.80 -21.30 7.81
C TYR A 650 -14.34 -20.67 6.53
N PHE A 651 -15.43 -21.22 6.00
CA PHE A 651 -16.36 -20.49 5.15
C PHE A 651 -17.29 -19.69 6.05
N ILE A 652 -17.69 -18.49 5.61
CA ILE A 652 -18.58 -17.58 6.33
C ILE A 652 -19.60 -16.96 5.39
N ASP A 653 -20.83 -16.85 5.86
CA ASP A 653 -21.95 -16.35 5.07
C ASP A 653 -23.04 -15.74 5.97
N ASN A 654 -24.04 -15.09 5.36
CA ASN A 654 -25.27 -14.58 5.99
C ASN A 654 -25.02 -13.68 7.20
N VAL A 655 -24.07 -12.76 7.09
CA VAL A 655 -23.73 -11.80 8.15
C VAL A 655 -24.85 -10.77 8.31
N SER A 656 -25.38 -10.65 9.52
CA SER A 656 -26.48 -9.76 9.85
C SER A 656 -26.23 -8.99 11.14
N LEU A 657 -26.43 -7.68 11.10
CA LEU A 657 -26.42 -6.80 12.26
C LEU A 657 -27.69 -5.96 12.27
N ILE A 658 -28.58 -6.25 13.20
CA ILE A 658 -29.88 -5.58 13.33
C ILE A 658 -30.06 -5.02 14.74
N PRO A 659 -30.84 -3.94 14.92
CA PRO A 659 -31.31 -3.55 16.24
C PRO A 659 -32.00 -4.74 16.90
N PHE A 660 -31.64 -5.04 18.15
CA PHE A 660 -32.24 -6.14 18.89
C PHE A 660 -33.66 -5.74 19.25
N SER A 661 -34.62 -6.22 18.46
CA SER A 661 -35.97 -6.40 18.96
C SER A 661 -36.00 -7.77 19.63
N PRO A 662 -36.29 -7.88 20.94
CA PRO A 662 -36.72 -9.17 21.45
C PRO A 662 -37.97 -9.52 20.65
N GLU A 663 -37.84 -10.48 19.73
CA GLU A 663 -39.01 -11.19 19.27
C GLU A 663 -39.72 -11.64 20.55
N LEU A 664 -40.95 -11.20 20.74
CA LEU A 664 -41.88 -11.87 21.65
C LEU A 664 -42.14 -13.24 21.02
N GLY A 665 -41.14 -14.11 21.07
CA GLY A 665 -41.20 -15.48 20.66
C GLY A 665 -42.24 -16.13 21.54
N LEU A 666 -43.45 -16.30 21.00
CA LEU A 666 -44.30 -17.37 21.46
C LEU A 666 -43.51 -18.63 21.15
N SER A 667 -42.96 -19.25 22.18
CA SER A 667 -42.68 -20.68 22.13
C SER A 667 -43.95 -21.35 21.61
N GLU A 668 -43.95 -21.76 20.34
CA GLU A 668 -44.74 -22.91 19.92
C GLU A 668 -44.09 -24.11 20.59
N THR A 669 -44.38 -24.25 21.89
CA THR A 669 -44.33 -25.55 22.53
C THR A 669 -45.46 -26.33 21.90
N GLU A 670 -45.12 -27.37 21.13
CA GLU A 670 -46.03 -28.42 20.68
C GLU A 670 -46.66 -29.13 21.89
N ALA A 671 -47.59 -28.45 22.55
CA ALA A 671 -48.37 -28.97 23.68
C ALA A 671 -49.84 -28.58 23.47
N GLU A 672 -50.59 -29.55 22.95
CA GLU A 672 -52.07 -29.69 22.92
C GLU A 672 -52.90 -28.46 22.46
N ASP A 673 -53.40 -28.54 21.23
CA ASP A 673 -54.26 -27.60 20.50
C ASP A 673 -55.67 -27.29 21.11
N ASN A 674 -55.91 -27.51 22.41
CA ASN A 674 -57.30 -27.66 22.94
C ASN A 674 -57.72 -26.73 24.10
N GLU A 675 -57.01 -25.63 24.39
CA GLU A 675 -57.35 -24.82 25.58
C GLU A 675 -58.21 -23.57 25.32
N VAL A 676 -58.09 -22.91 24.15
CA VAL A 676 -58.79 -21.65 23.83
C VAL A 676 -59.58 -21.79 22.52
N ASP A 677 -60.91 -21.76 22.62
CA ASP A 677 -61.84 -21.78 21.49
C ASP A 677 -62.28 -20.36 21.14
N ILE A 678 -62.29 -20.00 19.85
CA ILE A 678 -62.75 -18.69 19.37
C ILE A 678 -63.78 -18.90 18.27
N PHE A 679 -65.01 -18.45 18.50
CA PHE A 679 -66.14 -18.74 17.61
C PHE A 679 -67.28 -17.69 17.68
N PRO A 680 -68.05 -17.50 16.60
CA PRO A 680 -67.77 -18.04 15.27
C PRO A 680 -66.51 -17.40 14.68
N ASN A 681 -65.83 -18.12 13.78
CA ASN A 681 -64.72 -17.59 13.00
C ASN A 681 -64.80 -18.22 11.61
N PRO A 682 -65.25 -17.50 10.56
CA PRO A 682 -65.48 -16.04 10.52
C PRO A 682 -66.63 -15.52 11.40
N ALA A 683 -66.56 -14.24 11.81
CA ALA A 683 -67.55 -13.54 12.64
C ALA A 683 -68.10 -12.28 11.95
N HIS A 684 -69.36 -11.91 12.25
CA HIS A 684 -70.01 -10.71 11.69
C HIS A 684 -70.03 -9.51 12.61
N SER A 685 -70.33 -9.70 13.90
CA SER A 685 -70.47 -8.59 14.85
C SER A 685 -69.95 -8.94 16.24
N VAL A 686 -69.77 -10.23 16.53
CA VAL A 686 -69.43 -10.72 17.85
C VAL A 686 -68.54 -11.95 17.71
N VAL A 687 -67.49 -12.00 18.53
CA VAL A 687 -66.60 -13.16 18.71
C VAL A 687 -66.67 -13.61 20.15
N ASN A 688 -66.90 -14.90 20.37
CA ASN A 688 -66.84 -15.52 21.70
C ASN A 688 -65.50 -16.22 21.86
N ILE A 689 -64.90 -16.09 23.05
CA ILE A 689 -63.63 -16.69 23.41
C ILE A 689 -63.87 -17.50 24.68
N ARG A 690 -63.58 -18.79 24.62
CA ARG A 690 -63.74 -19.73 25.73
C ARG A 690 -62.40 -20.36 26.04
N ASN A 691 -61.99 -20.30 27.30
CA ASN A 691 -60.86 -21.07 27.83
C ASN A 691 -61.37 -22.18 28.75
N ARG A 692 -61.07 -23.44 28.41
CA ARG A 692 -61.60 -24.61 29.13
C ARG A 692 -60.90 -24.84 30.48
N LYS A 693 -59.64 -24.42 30.65
CA LYS A 693 -58.83 -24.77 31.83
C LYS A 693 -58.59 -23.61 32.81
N SER A 694 -58.44 -22.37 32.33
CA SER A 694 -58.08 -21.21 33.19
C SER A 694 -58.90 -19.95 32.88
N GLY A 695 -58.87 -18.97 33.79
CA GLY A 695 -59.48 -17.66 33.57
C GLY A 695 -58.69 -16.85 32.55
N ILE A 696 -59.40 -16.17 31.64
CA ILE A 696 -58.82 -15.18 30.74
C ILE A 696 -58.63 -13.91 31.55
N LYS A 697 -57.41 -13.35 31.55
CA LYS A 697 -57.03 -12.10 32.24
C LYS A 697 -57.15 -10.88 31.34
N SER A 698 -56.81 -11.03 30.07
CA SER A 698 -57.07 -10.00 29.08
C SER A 698 -57.14 -10.57 27.66
N VAL A 699 -57.77 -9.81 26.79
CA VAL A 699 -57.82 -10.07 25.36
C VAL A 699 -57.43 -8.81 24.62
N GLU A 700 -56.53 -8.94 23.65
CA GLU A 700 -56.08 -7.85 22.79
C GLU A 700 -56.32 -8.23 21.33
N ILE A 701 -56.90 -7.33 20.53
CA ILE A 701 -57.13 -7.54 19.10
C ILE A 701 -56.26 -6.56 18.32
N TYR A 702 -55.59 -7.08 17.31
CA TYR A 702 -54.65 -6.36 16.46
C TYR A 702 -55.07 -6.42 14.99
N ASP A 703 -54.76 -5.37 14.23
CA ASP A 703 -54.74 -5.48 12.76
C ASP A 703 -53.50 -6.24 12.28
N MET A 704 -53.44 -6.53 10.97
CA MET A 704 -52.31 -7.25 10.35
C MET A 704 -51.00 -6.46 10.36
N ALA A 705 -51.04 -5.15 10.66
CA ALA A 705 -49.86 -4.31 10.83
C ALA A 705 -49.37 -4.28 12.30
N GLY A 706 -50.01 -5.05 13.20
CA GLY A 706 -49.63 -5.16 14.60
C GLY A 706 -50.14 -4.04 15.50
N ARG A 707 -51.04 -3.16 15.02
CA ARG A 707 -51.63 -2.10 15.84
C ARG A 707 -52.76 -2.65 16.71
N VAL A 708 -52.74 -2.35 18.02
CA VAL A 708 -53.82 -2.74 18.95
C VAL A 708 -55.08 -1.94 18.64
N LEU A 709 -56.15 -2.64 18.24
CA LEU A 709 -57.47 -2.06 17.97
C LEU A 709 -58.39 -2.08 19.18
N ARG A 710 -58.23 -3.10 20.05
CA ARG A 710 -59.04 -3.26 21.26
C ARG A 710 -58.28 -4.05 22.31
N SER A 711 -58.38 -3.63 23.57
CA SER A 711 -57.88 -4.38 24.72
C SER A 711 -58.96 -4.44 25.80
N VAL A 712 -59.24 -5.63 26.31
CA VAL A 712 -60.25 -5.88 27.33
C VAL A 712 -59.62 -6.68 28.45
N LYS A 713 -59.60 -6.13 29.67
CA LYS A 713 -59.24 -6.88 30.88
C LYS A 713 -60.48 -7.57 31.43
N VAL A 714 -60.35 -8.86 31.73
CA VAL A 714 -61.43 -9.70 32.26
C VAL A 714 -60.88 -10.68 33.30
N ASP A 715 -61.76 -11.35 34.03
CA ASP A 715 -61.40 -12.53 34.81
C ASP A 715 -62.52 -13.56 34.70
N LYS A 716 -62.66 -14.12 33.50
CA LYS A 716 -63.73 -15.05 33.13
C LYS A 716 -63.20 -16.16 32.23
N LYS A 717 -63.83 -17.34 32.26
CA LYS A 717 -63.52 -18.44 31.32
C LYS A 717 -64.15 -18.26 29.95
N ASP A 718 -65.27 -17.53 29.89
CA ASP A 718 -65.99 -17.18 28.66
C ASP A 718 -66.14 -15.67 28.58
N ILE A 719 -65.76 -15.10 27.44
CA ILE A 719 -65.93 -13.68 27.12
C ILE A 719 -66.53 -13.54 25.72
N GLN A 720 -67.41 -12.56 25.59
CA GLN A 720 -67.94 -12.13 24.32
C GLN A 720 -67.38 -10.74 23.99
N ILE A 721 -66.82 -10.58 22.79
CA ILE A 721 -66.28 -9.32 22.30
C ILE A 721 -67.08 -8.90 21.08
N ASN A 722 -67.70 -7.72 21.16
CA ASN A 722 -68.31 -7.07 20.01
C ASN A 722 -67.18 -6.59 19.08
N ILE A 723 -67.29 -6.81 17.77
CA ILE A 723 -66.37 -6.35 16.72
C ILE A 723 -67.16 -5.73 15.53
N SER A 724 -68.39 -5.26 15.76
CA SER A 724 -69.24 -4.69 14.70
C SER A 724 -68.64 -3.42 14.09
N ASP A 725 -67.83 -2.70 14.85
CA ASP A 725 -67.13 -1.49 14.42
C ASP A 725 -65.87 -1.77 13.59
N PHE A 726 -65.46 -3.04 13.46
CA PHE A 726 -64.26 -3.42 12.71
C PHE A 726 -64.62 -3.63 11.23
N GLN A 727 -63.72 -3.21 10.34
CA GLN A 727 -63.88 -3.43 8.90
C GLN A 727 -63.73 -4.92 8.54
N ALA A 728 -64.27 -5.35 7.40
CA ALA A 728 -64.11 -6.72 6.92
C ALA A 728 -62.64 -6.98 6.56
N ALA A 729 -61.97 -7.79 7.37
CA ALA A 729 -60.55 -8.12 7.26
C ALA A 729 -60.17 -9.30 8.16
N ALA A 730 -58.93 -9.76 8.05
CA ALA A 730 -58.31 -10.64 9.03
C ALA A 730 -57.70 -9.83 10.19
N TYR A 731 -57.87 -10.32 11.41
CA TYR A 731 -57.30 -9.75 12.62
C TYR A 731 -56.61 -10.84 13.44
N GLN A 732 -55.72 -10.43 14.34
CA GLN A 732 -55.12 -11.32 15.33
C GLN A 732 -55.71 -11.03 16.70
N ILE A 733 -56.06 -12.06 17.46
CA ILE A 733 -56.55 -11.94 18.83
C ILE A 733 -55.60 -12.66 19.78
N LYS A 734 -55.01 -11.90 20.70
CA LYS A 734 -54.15 -12.40 21.78
C LYS A 734 -54.97 -12.57 23.04
N VAL A 735 -55.10 -13.79 23.51
CA VAL A 735 -55.77 -14.16 24.76
C VAL A 735 -54.68 -14.42 25.80
N ILE A 736 -54.72 -13.66 26.90
CA ILE A 736 -53.73 -13.73 27.99
C ILE A 736 -54.39 -14.37 29.21
N THR A 737 -53.69 -15.33 29.82
CA THR A 737 -54.14 -16.15 30.95
C THR A 737 -53.04 -16.24 32.00
N ASP A 738 -53.36 -16.79 33.17
CA ASP A 738 -52.36 -17.05 34.22
C ASP A 738 -51.26 -18.04 33.78
N LYS A 739 -51.51 -18.83 32.74
CA LYS A 739 -50.57 -19.84 32.22
C LYS A 739 -49.82 -19.39 30.97
N GLY A 740 -50.02 -18.16 30.50
CA GLY A 740 -49.37 -17.60 29.32
C GLY A 740 -50.35 -16.93 28.36
N SER A 741 -49.86 -16.60 27.15
CA SER A 741 -50.67 -15.97 26.11
C SER A 741 -50.73 -16.81 24.83
N ARG A 742 -51.81 -16.66 24.08
CA ARG A 742 -52.02 -17.33 22.78
C ARG A 742 -52.59 -16.35 21.78
N VAL A 743 -52.10 -16.40 20.54
CA VAL A 743 -52.61 -15.59 19.43
C VAL A 743 -53.38 -16.50 18.48
N LYS A 744 -54.60 -16.12 18.11
CA LYS A 744 -55.39 -16.77 17.05
C LYS A 744 -55.78 -15.77 15.98
N LYS A 745 -55.93 -16.25 14.74
CA LYS A 745 -56.48 -15.45 13.65
C LYS A 745 -58.00 -15.46 13.71
N ILE A 746 -58.63 -14.29 13.58
CA ILE A 746 -60.08 -14.16 13.37
C ILE A 746 -60.35 -13.48 12.03
N ILE A 747 -61.42 -13.88 11.36
CA ILE A 747 -61.87 -13.29 10.10
C ILE A 747 -63.18 -12.54 10.39
N LYS A 748 -63.21 -11.23 10.11
CA LYS A 748 -64.43 -10.41 10.16
C LYS A 748 -65.01 -10.32 8.76
N ASN A 749 -66.26 -10.77 8.60
CA ASN A 749 -67.04 -10.63 7.37
C ASN A 749 -67.93 -9.40 7.41
#